data_AF-V8PFP6-F1
#
_entry.id   AF-V8PFP6-F1
#
_cell.length_a   1.000
_cell.length_b   1.000
_cell.length_c   1.000
_cell.angle_alpha   90.00
_cell.angle_beta   90.00
_cell.angle_gamma   90.00
#
_symmetry.space_group_name_H-M   'P 1'
#
loop_
_entity.id
_entity.type
_entity.pdbx_description
1 polymer ?
#
loop_
_entity_poly.entity_id
_entity_poly.type
_entity_poly.pdbx_seq_one_letter_code
_entity_poly.pdbx_strand_id
1 'polypeptide(L)'
;MADRVLVIGRGGREHALAWKLAQSVHLKQILIAPGNAGTANDGKMSNSGVLISNHTILSQFCKDHNIGCVIAGPETLLAAAVLSEPFSISLLGIVDDLVAAGIQCFGPTAKAAQLGTNRYFTNIFLDQHGIPTARWKAFSNPKEACAFINSLACMHNNADYHLMPDVNQHDNMCCHSGDSSETVIIEELLKGEEFSVSEVLLEKIKSTLLQHILESMKQEGMLYAGVLQVELMLTKSGVKVLSVGCHFGDPQCQIILQLLKSDLYEVIQAAVGGQLCNSILAWSDNCTAVSVSMENGSYLQGHKKSMEITGLLQANELGLEIFHGATIIKEGKVLSNGNRILTVTAVKQDIMSPSHEDRISDSIACSILDHSSVLSPERSTKLGCPGHDGFISAFFDLKASGYRDPILVSHAKGVGTKLKIAQLCNKHDMIGQDLVAICVNDLLVQGAEPLFFHGHFAFGKLDVGVAQLTQVISDGIVEACKLAGCTFLGRETNEMPATCAAGEYNLVGFAVGAVERSMKFPQQGNIVNEDIVIGIASSGLHHQGFDLREAAQKVLKDVQKHEDTWLIGKVVHRTAGYPQVEIKNLSEVLLKNKWPFLKDVSNADNPPHTIHRKHKVKIAVLISGTGTSLSALLAYAKEPASCSEVVLVIANRSGVEELRNATLAGIPTRVIDHKLYGSRSEYEGTIDSVLEEFSIELICLSGFIRILSSNFLRKWYGKMLGTYPSVSPLRRNIYNQAHPSTDKIVGCTVHFVLEETSPEAIIVQEPVCVKAEDTQETLYTKIKEAENHVFPMALQLVASGMVQLRGDGKIYWERERQELICQKARQDC
;
A
#
# COMPACT_ATOMS: atom_id res chain seq x y z
N MET A 1 43.13 5.37 -39.87
CA MET A 1 42.15 6.40 -40.27
C MET A 1 41.11 6.43 -39.17
N ALA A 2 40.58 7.58 -38.79
CA ALA A 2 39.59 7.60 -37.71
C ALA A 2 38.25 7.08 -38.24
N ASP A 3 37.73 6.02 -37.62
CA ASP A 3 36.59 5.24 -38.08
C ASP A 3 35.26 5.93 -37.75
N ARG A 4 34.18 5.44 -38.38
CA ARG A 4 32.80 5.86 -38.11
C ARG A 4 31.98 4.68 -37.62
N VAL A 5 31.12 4.91 -36.65
CA VAL A 5 30.25 3.88 -36.07
C VAL A 5 28.80 4.30 -36.19
N LEU A 6 27.91 3.33 -36.40
CA LEU A 6 26.46 3.51 -36.38
C LEU A 6 25.87 2.77 -35.18
N VAL A 7 25.18 3.48 -34.29
CA VAL A 7 24.42 2.92 -33.16
C VAL A 7 22.94 2.91 -33.54
N ILE A 8 22.27 1.76 -33.37
CA ILE A 8 20.85 1.60 -33.69
C ILE A 8 20.02 1.66 -32.40
N GLY A 9 19.16 2.67 -32.32
CA GLY A 9 18.18 2.86 -31.26
C GLY A 9 17.94 4.33 -30.91
N ARG A 10 17.14 4.57 -29.87
CA ARG A 10 16.75 5.93 -29.41
C ARG A 10 16.65 6.09 -27.90
N GLY A 11 16.99 5.06 -27.12
CA GLY A 11 16.86 5.04 -25.66
C GLY A 11 18.05 5.63 -24.91
N GLY A 12 17.97 5.59 -23.57
CA GLY A 12 19.03 6.07 -22.68
C GLY A 12 20.30 5.23 -22.81
N ARG A 13 20.16 3.93 -23.02
CA ARG A 13 21.26 3.03 -23.35
C ARG A 13 22.03 3.45 -24.60
N GLU A 14 21.33 3.76 -25.71
CA GLU A 14 22.02 4.13 -26.95
C GLU A 14 22.75 5.46 -26.82
N HIS A 15 22.21 6.38 -26.03
CA HIS A 15 22.92 7.59 -25.66
C HIS A 15 24.18 7.25 -24.83
N ALA A 16 24.10 6.41 -23.81
CA ALA A 16 25.28 6.02 -23.02
C ALA A 16 26.35 5.31 -23.84
N LEU A 17 25.96 4.43 -24.78
CA LEU A 17 26.88 3.81 -25.74
C LEU A 17 27.56 4.86 -26.61
N ALA A 18 26.79 5.76 -27.23
CA ALA A 18 27.31 6.80 -28.09
C ALA A 18 28.25 7.75 -27.33
N TRP A 19 27.86 8.15 -26.11
CA TRP A 19 28.67 8.98 -25.20
C TRP A 19 30.01 8.31 -24.90
N LYS A 20 30.00 7.00 -24.57
CA LYS A 20 31.24 6.28 -24.25
C LYS A 20 32.13 6.10 -25.48
N LEU A 21 31.55 5.84 -26.64
CA LEU A 21 32.28 5.73 -27.91
C LEU A 21 32.89 7.07 -28.35
N ALA A 22 32.22 8.19 -28.09
CA ALA A 22 32.73 9.51 -28.44
C ALA A 22 34.09 9.83 -27.78
N GLN A 23 34.37 9.22 -26.62
CA GLN A 23 35.64 9.35 -25.89
C GLN A 23 36.81 8.64 -26.60
N SER A 24 36.54 7.68 -27.48
CA SER A 24 37.58 6.96 -28.23
C SER A 24 38.34 7.90 -29.17
N VAL A 25 39.67 7.85 -29.14
CA VAL A 25 40.53 8.60 -30.07
C VAL A 25 40.48 8.05 -31.50
N HIS A 26 40.07 6.79 -31.66
CA HIS A 26 39.99 6.11 -32.96
C HIS A 26 38.74 6.49 -33.75
N LEU A 27 37.71 7.01 -33.08
CA LEU A 27 36.45 7.39 -33.72
C LEU A 27 36.42 8.85 -34.12
N LYS A 28 36.04 9.08 -35.39
CA LYS A 28 35.79 10.40 -35.97
C LYS A 28 34.36 10.86 -35.74
N GLN A 29 33.40 9.95 -35.90
CA GLN A 29 31.98 10.27 -35.89
C GLN A 29 31.15 9.05 -35.46
N ILE A 30 30.11 9.31 -34.66
CA ILE A 30 29.13 8.35 -34.22
C ILE A 30 27.77 8.81 -34.77
N LEU A 31 27.16 7.97 -35.59
CA LEU A 31 25.80 8.18 -36.08
C LEU A 31 24.83 7.36 -35.22
N ILE A 32 23.69 7.94 -34.85
CA ILE A 32 22.66 7.25 -34.08
C ILE A 32 21.36 7.23 -34.88
N ALA A 33 20.76 6.07 -35.09
CA ALA A 33 19.54 5.93 -35.90
C ALA A 33 18.39 5.28 -35.11
N PRO A 34 17.27 5.98 -34.86
CA PRO A 34 17.03 7.40 -35.17
C PRO A 34 17.65 8.38 -34.16
N GLY A 35 18.08 7.90 -32.99
CA GLY A 35 18.55 8.73 -31.89
C GLY A 35 17.44 9.55 -31.23
N ASN A 36 17.84 10.45 -30.32
CA ASN A 36 16.95 11.31 -29.54
C ASN A 36 17.52 12.73 -29.39
N ALA A 37 16.89 13.57 -28.57
CA ALA A 37 17.33 14.96 -28.40
C ALA A 37 18.77 15.08 -27.87
N GLY A 38 19.21 14.18 -26.98
CA GLY A 38 20.55 14.23 -26.39
C GLY A 38 21.65 13.84 -27.37
N THR A 39 21.35 12.93 -28.31
CA THR A 39 22.33 12.47 -29.31
C THR A 39 22.37 13.33 -30.58
N ALA A 40 21.58 14.40 -30.65
CA ALA A 40 21.34 15.14 -31.88
C ALA A 40 22.56 15.95 -32.37
N ASN A 41 23.31 16.60 -31.46
CA ASN A 41 24.45 17.45 -31.78
C ASN A 41 25.40 17.59 -30.57
N ASP A 42 26.16 16.54 -30.26
CA ASP A 42 27.14 16.57 -29.17
C ASP A 42 28.50 16.00 -29.62
N GLY A 43 29.47 16.90 -29.83
CA GLY A 43 30.83 16.56 -30.24
C GLY A 43 30.90 15.73 -31.52
N LYS A 44 31.16 14.42 -31.36
CA LYS A 44 31.27 13.44 -32.45
C LYS A 44 29.94 12.77 -32.82
N MET A 45 28.87 13.03 -32.06
CA MET A 45 27.59 12.35 -32.17
C MET A 45 26.60 13.16 -33.00
N SER A 46 25.85 12.48 -33.87
CA SER A 46 24.75 13.08 -34.62
C SER A 46 23.69 12.04 -34.98
N ASN A 47 22.42 12.46 -34.98
CA ASN A 47 21.31 11.60 -35.39
C ASN A 47 21.27 11.38 -36.91
N SER A 48 20.78 10.21 -37.33
CA SER A 48 20.53 9.86 -38.72
C SER A 48 19.08 9.41 -38.89
N GLY A 49 18.43 9.92 -39.94
CA GLY A 49 17.08 9.50 -40.33
C GLY A 49 17.05 8.22 -41.19
N VAL A 50 18.14 7.45 -41.24
CA VAL A 50 18.18 6.19 -42.02
C VAL A 50 17.11 5.23 -41.53
N LEU A 51 16.40 4.62 -42.48
CA LEU A 51 15.32 3.69 -42.18
C LEU A 51 15.87 2.34 -41.74
N ILE A 52 15.91 2.09 -40.43
CA ILE A 52 16.47 0.87 -39.83
C ILE A 52 15.68 -0.41 -40.18
N SER A 53 14.41 -0.29 -40.56
CA SER A 53 13.56 -1.43 -40.96
C SER A 53 13.85 -1.96 -42.37
N ASN A 54 14.70 -1.29 -43.15
CA ASN A 54 15.08 -1.73 -44.49
C ASN A 54 16.58 -2.00 -44.55
N HIS A 55 16.96 -3.28 -44.41
CA HIS A 55 18.36 -3.69 -44.31
C HIS A 55 19.17 -3.41 -45.59
N THR A 56 18.53 -3.38 -46.76
CA THR A 56 19.19 -3.01 -48.02
C THR A 56 19.58 -1.53 -48.02
N ILE A 57 18.64 -0.65 -47.63
CA ILE A 57 18.90 0.79 -47.50
C ILE A 57 19.96 1.03 -46.42
N LEU A 58 19.85 0.35 -45.28
CA LEU A 58 20.80 0.46 -44.18
C LEU A 58 22.21 -0.01 -44.58
N SER A 59 22.32 -1.12 -45.31
CA SER A 59 23.60 -1.63 -45.83
C SER A 59 24.25 -0.64 -46.79
N GLN A 60 23.45 -0.07 -47.70
CA GLN A 60 23.95 0.94 -48.63
C GLN A 60 24.38 2.21 -47.89
N PHE A 61 23.58 2.66 -46.93
CA PHE A 61 23.92 3.79 -46.07
C PHE A 61 25.26 3.59 -45.35
N CYS A 62 25.49 2.39 -44.79
CA CYS A 62 26.75 2.06 -44.12
C CYS A 62 27.94 2.16 -45.07
N LYS A 63 27.80 1.68 -46.32
CA LYS A 63 28.84 1.77 -47.35
C LYS A 63 29.10 3.22 -47.76
N ASP A 64 28.04 3.97 -48.06
CA ASP A 64 28.15 5.38 -48.49
C ASP A 64 28.79 6.27 -47.42
N HIS A 65 28.52 5.99 -46.15
CA HIS A 65 29.06 6.75 -45.03
C HIS A 65 30.37 6.20 -44.47
N ASN A 66 30.90 5.10 -45.03
CA ASN A 66 32.10 4.39 -44.55
C ASN A 66 31.99 4.01 -43.06
N ILE A 67 30.89 3.39 -42.67
CA ILE A 67 30.67 2.88 -41.32
C ILE A 67 31.52 1.61 -41.12
N GLY A 68 32.46 1.68 -40.19
CA GLY A 68 33.36 0.58 -39.85
C GLY A 68 32.72 -0.49 -38.98
N CYS A 69 31.74 -0.12 -38.14
CA CYS A 69 30.99 -1.07 -37.33
C CYS A 69 29.59 -0.55 -37.01
N VAL A 70 28.60 -1.44 -37.01
CA VAL A 70 27.24 -1.18 -36.54
C VAL A 70 27.06 -1.79 -35.15
N ILE A 71 26.46 -1.05 -34.22
CA ILE A 71 26.15 -1.51 -32.87
C ILE A 71 24.63 -1.60 -32.76
N ALA A 72 24.13 -2.83 -32.61
CA ALA A 72 22.71 -3.11 -32.55
C ALA A 72 22.17 -3.01 -31.11
N GLY A 73 21.33 -2.00 -30.84
CA GLY A 73 20.51 -1.94 -29.62
C GLY A 73 19.25 -2.80 -29.72
N PRO A 74 18.41 -2.92 -28.67
CA PRO A 74 17.23 -3.80 -28.65
C PRO A 74 16.09 -3.34 -29.54
N GLU A 75 16.13 -2.14 -30.13
CA GLU A 75 15.17 -1.79 -31.19
C GLU A 75 15.30 -2.72 -32.40
N THR A 76 16.47 -3.35 -32.58
CA THR A 76 16.68 -4.43 -33.56
C THR A 76 15.99 -5.74 -33.16
N LEU A 77 15.75 -5.95 -31.87
CA LEU A 77 15.08 -7.12 -31.30
C LEU A 77 13.55 -6.92 -31.22
N LEU A 78 13.11 -5.69 -30.91
CA LEU A 78 11.70 -5.30 -30.77
C LEU A 78 10.95 -5.23 -32.10
N ALA A 79 11.63 -4.88 -33.20
CA ALA A 79 11.02 -4.86 -34.54
C ALA A 79 10.55 -6.26 -35.00
N ALA A 80 11.09 -7.33 -34.41
CA ALA A 80 10.70 -8.71 -34.70
C ALA A 80 9.48 -9.22 -33.90
N ALA A 81 9.21 -8.64 -32.72
CA ALA A 81 8.15 -9.14 -31.82
C ALA A 81 6.72 -8.75 -32.27
N VAL A 82 6.58 -7.66 -33.01
CA VAL A 82 5.27 -7.02 -33.30
C VAL A 82 4.51 -7.65 -34.48
N LEU A 83 5.06 -8.64 -35.19
CA LEU A 83 4.37 -9.29 -36.33
C LEU A 83 4.03 -10.74 -36.01
N SER A 84 2.78 -10.94 -35.59
CA SER A 84 2.11 -12.23 -35.42
C SER A 84 1.86 -12.90 -36.78
N GLU A 85 2.91 -13.40 -37.44
CA GLU A 85 2.78 -14.34 -38.56
C GLU A 85 3.96 -15.34 -38.55
N PRO A 86 3.75 -16.65 -38.79
CA PRO A 86 4.80 -17.68 -38.70
C PRO A 86 5.91 -17.58 -39.76
N PHE A 87 5.94 -16.52 -40.58
CA PHE A 87 6.78 -16.44 -41.79
C PHE A 87 7.70 -15.20 -41.89
N SER A 88 7.92 -14.45 -40.81
CA SER A 88 8.85 -13.30 -40.84
C SER A 88 10.10 -13.50 -39.98
N ILE A 89 10.88 -14.55 -40.31
CA ILE A 89 12.31 -14.65 -39.92
C ILE A 89 13.14 -13.50 -40.55
N SER A 90 12.58 -12.81 -41.55
CA SER A 90 13.28 -11.79 -42.35
C SER A 90 13.55 -10.45 -41.63
N LEU A 91 13.05 -10.22 -40.40
CA LEU A 91 13.33 -9.01 -39.61
C LEU A 91 14.22 -9.27 -38.38
N LEU A 92 14.49 -10.53 -38.02
CA LEU A 92 15.39 -10.91 -36.90
C LEU A 92 16.88 -10.78 -37.25
N GLY A 93 17.20 -10.64 -38.54
CA GLY A 93 18.55 -10.81 -39.07
C GLY A 93 19.27 -9.53 -39.43
N ILE A 94 19.05 -8.39 -38.77
CA ILE A 94 19.77 -7.16 -39.13
C ILE A 94 21.29 -7.36 -39.08
N VAL A 95 21.78 -8.09 -38.05
CA VAL A 95 23.19 -8.46 -37.93
C VAL A 95 23.56 -9.45 -39.02
N ASP A 96 22.75 -10.48 -39.26
CA ASP A 96 23.01 -11.48 -40.30
C ASP A 96 23.11 -10.86 -41.71
N ASP A 97 22.18 -9.95 -42.05
CA ASP A 97 22.09 -9.28 -43.35
C ASP A 97 23.22 -8.26 -43.54
N LEU A 98 23.55 -7.48 -42.52
CA LEU A 98 24.67 -6.54 -42.57
C LEU A 98 26.01 -7.28 -42.67
N VAL A 99 26.20 -8.36 -41.92
CA VAL A 99 27.39 -9.21 -42.01
C VAL A 99 27.48 -9.86 -43.38
N ALA A 100 26.37 -10.37 -43.94
CA ALA A 100 26.33 -10.89 -45.31
C ALA A 100 26.65 -9.81 -46.36
N ALA A 101 26.32 -8.54 -46.08
CA ALA A 101 26.67 -7.39 -46.92
C ALA A 101 28.12 -6.89 -46.73
N GLY A 102 28.91 -7.53 -45.86
CA GLY A 102 30.31 -7.22 -45.56
C GLY A 102 30.51 -6.14 -44.49
N ILE A 103 29.49 -5.85 -43.68
CA ILE A 103 29.51 -4.82 -42.65
C ILE A 103 29.66 -5.48 -41.27
N GLN A 104 30.67 -5.04 -40.51
CA GLN A 104 30.89 -5.54 -39.15
C GLN A 104 29.78 -5.08 -38.21
N CYS A 105 29.33 -6.00 -37.35
CA CYS A 105 28.23 -5.77 -36.43
C CYS A 105 28.57 -6.29 -35.03
N PHE A 106 28.22 -5.50 -34.02
CA PHE A 106 28.20 -5.87 -32.62
C PHE A 106 26.75 -6.01 -32.16
N GLY A 107 26.33 -7.24 -31.88
CA GLY A 107 24.96 -7.62 -31.54
C GLY A 107 24.64 -9.08 -31.87
N PRO A 108 23.43 -9.54 -31.53
CA PRO A 108 23.00 -10.92 -31.78
C PRO A 108 22.69 -11.19 -33.25
N THR A 109 23.06 -12.39 -33.70
CA THR A 109 22.41 -13.04 -34.85
C THR A 109 20.95 -13.35 -34.52
N ALA A 110 20.12 -13.52 -35.54
CA ALA A 110 18.71 -13.88 -35.41
C ALA A 110 18.48 -15.10 -34.48
N LYS A 111 19.38 -16.09 -34.55
CA LYS A 111 19.31 -17.30 -33.72
C LYS A 111 19.64 -17.00 -32.25
N ALA A 112 20.72 -16.27 -31.99
CA ALA A 112 21.10 -15.89 -30.63
C ALA A 112 20.07 -14.92 -30.00
N ALA A 113 19.45 -14.06 -30.81
CA ALA A 113 18.41 -13.13 -30.37
C ALA A 113 17.20 -13.83 -29.74
N GLN A 114 16.88 -15.06 -30.15
CA GLN A 114 15.74 -15.82 -29.61
C GLN A 114 15.84 -16.03 -28.09
N LEU A 115 17.06 -16.12 -27.54
CA LEU A 115 17.27 -16.23 -26.08
C LEU A 115 16.77 -15.01 -25.31
N GLY A 116 16.70 -13.84 -25.95
CA GLY A 116 16.21 -12.60 -25.34
C GLY A 116 14.79 -12.21 -25.73
N THR A 117 14.25 -12.75 -26.82
CA THR A 117 12.95 -12.32 -27.37
C THR A 117 11.84 -13.37 -27.23
N ASN A 118 12.18 -14.65 -27.05
CA ASN A 118 11.21 -15.73 -26.98
C ASN A 118 11.39 -16.55 -25.70
N ARG A 119 10.48 -16.37 -24.75
CA ARG A 119 10.57 -16.99 -23.42
C ARG A 119 10.49 -18.52 -23.50
N TYR A 120 9.65 -19.05 -24.38
CA TYR A 120 9.54 -20.48 -24.62
C TYR A 120 10.86 -21.09 -25.10
N PHE A 121 11.51 -20.45 -26.09
CA PHE A 121 12.81 -20.86 -26.62
C PHE A 121 13.89 -20.83 -25.53
N THR A 122 13.96 -19.74 -24.76
CA THR A 122 14.92 -19.61 -23.65
C THR A 122 14.75 -20.71 -22.63
N ASN A 123 13.53 -21.01 -22.20
CA ASN A 123 13.29 -22.02 -21.19
C ASN A 123 13.61 -23.45 -21.70
N ILE A 124 13.31 -23.75 -22.97
CA ILE A 124 13.73 -25.01 -23.60
C ILE A 124 15.25 -25.13 -23.62
N PHE A 125 15.94 -24.08 -24.06
CA PHE A 125 17.39 -24.05 -24.12
C PHE A 125 18.00 -24.32 -22.73
N LEU A 126 17.49 -23.64 -21.69
CA LEU A 126 17.97 -23.84 -20.32
C LEU A 126 17.74 -25.27 -19.84
N ASP A 127 16.56 -25.85 -20.07
CA ASP A 127 16.24 -27.23 -19.66
C ASP A 127 17.08 -28.27 -20.40
N GLN A 128 17.24 -28.13 -21.73
CA GLN A 128 17.98 -29.08 -22.56
C GLN A 128 19.45 -29.19 -22.15
N HIS A 129 20.04 -28.08 -21.72
CA HIS A 129 21.43 -28.03 -21.27
C HIS A 129 21.58 -28.17 -19.76
N GLY A 130 20.49 -28.44 -19.02
CA GLY A 130 20.53 -28.63 -17.57
C GLY A 130 20.93 -27.37 -16.79
N ILE A 131 20.65 -26.18 -17.34
CA ILE A 131 20.94 -24.89 -16.72
C ILE A 131 19.83 -24.58 -15.70
N PRO A 132 20.16 -24.33 -14.41
CA PRO A 132 19.15 -24.09 -13.40
C PRO A 132 18.27 -22.87 -13.69
N THR A 133 16.96 -23.07 -13.79
CA THR A 133 15.94 -22.03 -13.98
C THR A 133 14.69 -22.28 -13.12
N ALA A 134 13.70 -21.39 -13.18
CA ALA A 134 12.39 -21.60 -12.59
C ALA A 134 11.68 -22.80 -13.27
N ARG A 135 10.95 -23.61 -12.49
CA ARG A 135 10.12 -24.66 -13.11
C ARG A 135 9.05 -24.00 -13.95
N TRP A 136 8.87 -24.47 -15.17
CA TRP A 136 7.96 -23.85 -16.12
C TRP A 136 7.17 -24.89 -16.91
N LYS A 137 6.05 -24.46 -17.50
CA LYS A 137 5.30 -25.24 -18.49
C LYS A 137 4.52 -24.32 -19.42
N ALA A 138 4.50 -24.68 -20.71
CA ALA A 138 3.73 -23.97 -21.73
C ALA A 138 2.38 -24.64 -22.01
N PHE A 139 1.37 -23.83 -22.32
CA PHE A 139 0.00 -24.27 -22.61
C PHE A 139 -0.57 -23.50 -23.79
N SER A 140 -1.14 -24.22 -24.76
CA SER A 140 -1.95 -23.63 -25.85
C SER A 140 -3.45 -23.65 -25.54
N ASN A 141 -3.86 -24.32 -24.46
CA ASN A 141 -5.24 -24.44 -24.01
C ASN A 141 -5.42 -23.83 -22.61
N PRO A 142 -6.23 -22.76 -22.47
CA PRO A 142 -6.49 -22.13 -21.17
C PRO A 142 -7.04 -23.08 -20.10
N LYS A 143 -7.82 -24.10 -20.49
CA LYS A 143 -8.36 -25.08 -19.53
C LYS A 143 -7.27 -25.96 -18.94
N GLU A 144 -6.28 -26.34 -19.74
CA GLU A 144 -5.14 -27.13 -19.28
C GLU A 144 -4.20 -26.30 -18.40
N ALA A 145 -4.00 -25.02 -18.75
CA ALA A 145 -3.27 -24.07 -17.93
C ALA A 145 -3.92 -23.91 -16.53
N CYS A 146 -5.23 -23.69 -16.49
CA CYS A 146 -5.99 -23.61 -15.23
C CYS A 146 -5.95 -24.93 -14.44
N ALA A 147 -6.07 -26.09 -15.11
CA ALA A 147 -5.97 -27.38 -14.46
C ALA A 147 -4.58 -27.59 -13.84
N PHE A 148 -3.52 -27.18 -14.53
CA PHE A 148 -2.16 -27.22 -14.02
C PHE A 148 -1.97 -26.33 -12.78
N ILE A 149 -2.41 -25.07 -12.84
CA ILE A 149 -2.37 -24.14 -11.68
C ILE A 149 -3.11 -24.73 -10.48
N ASN A 150 -4.33 -25.23 -10.69
CA ASN A 150 -5.15 -25.84 -9.63
C ASN A 150 -4.50 -27.11 -9.07
N SER A 151 -3.84 -27.92 -9.92
CA SER A 151 -3.12 -29.12 -9.47
C SER A 151 -1.93 -28.78 -8.56
N LEU A 152 -1.29 -27.63 -8.81
CA LEU A 152 -0.15 -27.16 -8.03
C LEU A 152 -0.57 -26.59 -6.68
N ALA A 153 -1.70 -25.88 -6.61
CA ALA A 153 -2.28 -25.36 -5.38
C ALA A 153 -2.70 -26.47 -4.39
N CYS A 154 -3.12 -27.64 -4.91
CA CYS A 154 -3.48 -28.80 -4.08
C CYS A 154 -2.28 -29.53 -3.48
N MET A 155 -1.06 -29.38 -4.01
CA MET A 155 0.09 -30.19 -3.60
C MET A 155 1.04 -29.48 -2.62
N HIS A 156 1.03 -28.15 -2.52
CA HIS A 156 1.94 -27.41 -1.66
C HIS A 156 1.24 -26.21 -1.00
N ASN A 157 1.13 -26.22 0.33
CA ASN A 157 0.57 -25.16 1.16
C ASN A 157 1.34 -23.81 1.11
N ASN A 158 2.14 -23.49 0.07
CA ASN A 158 2.95 -22.25 0.01
C ASN A 158 3.61 -21.95 -1.37
N ALA A 159 3.11 -22.47 -2.50
CA ALA A 159 3.69 -22.16 -3.81
C ALA A 159 2.91 -21.05 -4.52
N ASP A 160 3.43 -19.83 -4.45
CA ASP A 160 3.02 -18.71 -5.31
C ASP A 160 3.56 -18.98 -6.72
N TYR A 161 2.77 -18.77 -7.77
CA TYR A 161 3.17 -18.93 -9.18
C TYR A 161 2.92 -17.63 -9.93
N HIS A 162 3.80 -17.27 -10.87
CA HIS A 162 3.59 -16.14 -11.77
C HIS A 162 3.07 -16.64 -13.13
N LEU A 163 2.02 -15.97 -13.61
CA LEU A 163 1.52 -16.12 -14.98
C LEU A 163 2.28 -15.14 -15.87
N MET A 164 3.03 -15.66 -16.86
CA MET A 164 3.67 -14.84 -17.88
C MET A 164 3.05 -15.17 -19.24
N PRO A 165 2.35 -14.23 -19.91
CA PRO A 165 2.00 -14.44 -21.31
C PRO A 165 3.31 -14.60 -22.13
N ASP A 166 3.36 -15.57 -23.03
CA ASP A 166 4.43 -15.62 -24.03
C ASP A 166 4.27 -14.36 -24.88
N VAL A 167 5.32 -13.54 -24.92
CA VAL A 167 5.27 -12.10 -25.14
C VAL A 167 4.42 -11.71 -26.35
N ASN A 168 3.33 -10.93 -26.12
CA ASN A 168 2.91 -9.89 -27.06
C ASN A 168 1.87 -8.83 -26.60
N GLN A 169 1.52 -8.70 -25.30
CA GLN A 169 0.75 -7.53 -24.84
C GLN A 169 1.14 -7.07 -23.44
N HIS A 170 1.72 -5.86 -23.36
CA HIS A 170 1.48 -4.96 -22.23
C HIS A 170 0.04 -4.47 -22.37
N ASP A 171 -0.92 -5.24 -21.90
CA ASP A 171 -2.23 -4.76 -21.43
C ASP A 171 -3.08 -5.96 -20.99
N ASN A 172 -3.90 -5.72 -19.96
CA ASN A 172 -4.86 -6.64 -19.33
C ASN A 172 -5.34 -7.82 -20.20
N MET A 173 -5.06 -9.07 -19.79
CA MET A 173 -5.88 -10.18 -20.26
C MET A 173 -5.94 -11.38 -19.30
N CYS A 174 -6.97 -11.39 -18.47
CA CYS A 174 -7.75 -12.59 -18.20
C CYS A 174 -9.21 -12.20 -18.42
N CYS A 175 -9.90 -12.91 -19.32
CA CYS A 175 -11.32 -12.79 -19.70
C CYS A 175 -11.65 -11.93 -20.93
N HIS A 176 -11.08 -12.22 -22.10
CA HIS A 176 -11.79 -11.99 -23.37
C HIS A 176 -11.72 -13.25 -24.24
N SER A 177 -12.88 -13.75 -24.63
CA SER A 177 -13.07 -14.88 -25.52
C SER A 177 -12.90 -14.44 -26.98
N GLY A 178 -11.91 -14.98 -27.68
CA GLY A 178 -11.76 -14.84 -29.13
C GLY A 178 -10.49 -15.54 -29.63
N ASP A 179 -10.61 -16.28 -30.72
CA ASP A 179 -9.55 -17.07 -31.36
C ASP A 179 -8.24 -16.31 -31.58
N SER A 180 -7.21 -16.62 -30.79
CA SER A 180 -5.80 -16.51 -31.18
C SER A 180 -5.03 -17.68 -30.57
N SER A 181 -4.12 -18.27 -31.36
CA SER A 181 -3.28 -19.41 -30.97
C SER A 181 -2.16 -18.99 -30.03
N GLU A 182 -2.50 -18.35 -28.91
CA GLU A 182 -1.53 -17.82 -27.96
C GLU A 182 -1.09 -18.91 -26.97
N THR A 183 0.23 -19.13 -26.90
CA THR A 183 0.84 -20.00 -25.90
C THR A 183 1.05 -19.21 -24.61
N VAL A 184 0.66 -19.77 -23.47
CA VAL A 184 0.87 -19.17 -22.14
C VAL A 184 1.95 -19.97 -21.41
N ILE A 185 2.91 -19.28 -20.80
CA ILE A 185 3.96 -19.88 -20.00
C ILE A 185 3.66 -19.64 -18.52
N ILE A 186 3.61 -20.72 -17.75
CA ILE A 186 3.44 -20.64 -16.29
C ILE A 186 4.77 -21.01 -15.66
N GLU A 187 5.26 -20.15 -14.77
CA GLU A 187 6.55 -20.33 -14.08
C GLU A 187 6.38 -20.32 -12.55
N GLU A 188 7.27 -21.04 -11.89
CA GLU A 188 7.46 -20.99 -10.44
C GLU A 188 7.90 -19.60 -10.00
N LEU A 189 7.24 -19.02 -8.99
CA LEU A 189 7.74 -17.81 -8.36
C LEU A 189 8.98 -18.14 -7.53
N LEU A 190 10.14 -17.67 -8.00
CA LEU A 190 11.37 -17.79 -7.22
C LEU A 190 11.39 -16.71 -6.13
N LYS A 191 11.69 -17.13 -4.89
CA LYS A 191 11.93 -16.22 -3.76
C LYS A 191 13.43 -16.23 -3.44
N GLY A 192 14.04 -15.06 -3.44
CA GLY A 192 15.47 -14.87 -3.27
C GLY A 192 15.86 -13.40 -3.32
N GLU A 193 17.16 -13.14 -3.25
CA GLU A 193 17.72 -11.80 -3.37
C GLU A 193 18.25 -11.56 -4.79
N GLU A 194 17.92 -10.39 -5.35
CA GLU A 194 18.51 -9.86 -6.58
C GLU A 194 19.79 -9.08 -6.21
N PHE A 195 20.82 -9.86 -5.86
CA PHE A 195 22.26 -9.56 -5.68
C PHE A 195 22.77 -8.54 -4.64
N SER A 196 23.41 -9.09 -3.59
CA SER A 196 24.81 -8.83 -3.17
C SER A 196 25.48 -10.19 -2.94
N VAL A 197 26.67 -10.45 -3.52
CA VAL A 197 27.33 -11.78 -3.46
C VAL A 197 28.81 -11.69 -3.16
N SER A 198 29.32 -12.65 -2.37
CA SER A 198 30.77 -12.79 -2.12
C SER A 198 31.56 -13.06 -3.41
N GLU A 199 32.82 -12.60 -3.48
CA GLU A 199 33.72 -12.85 -4.62
C GLU A 199 33.82 -14.33 -5.01
N VAL A 200 33.84 -15.23 -4.02
CA VAL A 200 33.91 -16.69 -4.25
C VAL A 200 32.68 -17.21 -5.00
N LEU A 201 31.50 -16.70 -4.65
CA LEU A 201 30.26 -17.06 -5.35
C LEU A 201 30.22 -16.46 -6.76
N LEU A 202 30.74 -15.24 -6.94
CA LEU A 202 30.84 -14.60 -8.24
C LEU A 202 31.76 -15.37 -9.20
N GLU A 203 32.94 -15.79 -8.72
CA GLU A 203 33.86 -16.67 -9.44
C GLU A 203 33.20 -17.99 -9.84
N LYS A 204 32.42 -18.59 -8.92
CA LYS A 204 31.67 -19.82 -9.21
C LYS A 204 30.60 -19.59 -10.27
N ILE A 205 29.80 -18.52 -10.17
CA ILE A 205 28.79 -18.16 -11.18
C ILE A 205 29.45 -18.00 -12.56
N LYS A 206 30.57 -17.28 -12.64
CA LYS A 206 31.32 -17.08 -13.89
C LYS A 206 31.80 -18.41 -14.47
N SER A 207 32.53 -19.19 -13.68
CA SER A 207 33.20 -20.42 -14.13
C SER A 207 32.26 -21.60 -14.38
N THR A 208 31.10 -21.67 -13.69
CA THR A 208 30.18 -22.79 -13.85
C THR A 208 28.91 -22.43 -14.61
N LEU A 209 28.26 -21.31 -14.32
CA LEU A 209 26.96 -21.00 -14.90
C LEU A 209 27.07 -20.25 -16.22
N LEU A 210 27.77 -19.11 -16.22
CA LEU A 210 27.91 -18.28 -17.42
C LEU A 210 28.73 -19.00 -18.50
N GLN A 211 29.81 -19.66 -18.11
CA GLN A 211 30.61 -20.48 -19.02
C GLN A 211 29.78 -21.61 -19.66
N HIS A 212 28.92 -22.27 -18.89
CA HIS A 212 28.06 -23.34 -19.40
C HIS A 212 27.00 -22.81 -20.38
N ILE A 213 26.43 -21.63 -20.14
CA ILE A 213 25.54 -20.96 -21.10
C ILE A 213 26.28 -20.69 -22.42
N LEU A 214 27.49 -20.12 -22.35
CA LEU A 214 28.29 -19.80 -23.55
C LEU A 214 28.69 -21.06 -24.33
N GLU A 215 29.07 -22.13 -23.64
CA GLU A 215 29.37 -23.42 -24.27
C GLU A 215 28.14 -24.04 -24.92
N SER A 216 26.97 -23.95 -24.27
CA SER A 216 25.69 -24.43 -24.80
C SER A 216 25.27 -23.63 -26.04
N MET A 217 25.42 -22.29 -26.02
CA MET A 217 25.20 -21.44 -27.19
C MET A 217 26.13 -21.82 -28.35
N LYS A 218 27.41 -22.10 -28.06
CA LYS A 218 28.38 -22.54 -29.07
C LYS A 218 28.02 -23.91 -29.65
N GLN A 219 27.58 -24.86 -28.83
CA GLN A 219 27.13 -26.18 -29.27
C GLN A 219 25.94 -26.09 -30.22
N GLU A 220 25.03 -25.14 -29.97
CA GLU A 220 23.89 -24.87 -30.86
C GLU A 220 24.23 -23.97 -32.05
N GLY A 221 25.48 -23.54 -32.22
CA GLY A 221 25.90 -22.67 -33.31
C GLY A 221 25.30 -21.26 -33.23
N MET A 222 24.97 -20.79 -32.02
CA MET A 222 24.52 -19.42 -31.76
C MET A 222 25.73 -18.49 -31.65
N LEU A 223 26.34 -18.17 -32.80
CA LEU A 223 27.43 -17.20 -32.84
C LEU A 223 26.91 -15.83 -32.36
N TYR A 224 27.64 -15.25 -31.40
CA TYR A 224 27.24 -14.03 -30.72
C TYR A 224 28.48 -13.18 -30.39
N ALA A 225 28.52 -11.95 -30.93
CA ALA A 225 29.52 -10.94 -30.60
C ALA A 225 28.79 -9.72 -30.05
N GLY A 226 28.61 -9.66 -28.74
CA GLY A 226 27.76 -8.68 -28.09
C GLY A 226 27.83 -8.74 -26.57
N VAL A 227 26.78 -8.23 -25.93
CA VAL A 227 26.62 -8.29 -24.47
C VAL A 227 25.52 -9.27 -24.10
N LEU A 228 25.91 -10.37 -23.49
CA LEU A 228 24.99 -11.34 -22.91
C LEU A 228 24.65 -10.92 -21.48
N GLN A 229 23.44 -10.43 -21.29
CA GLN A 229 22.86 -10.17 -19.98
C GLN A 229 22.23 -11.46 -19.46
N VAL A 230 22.53 -11.83 -18.21
CA VAL A 230 21.88 -12.96 -17.55
C VAL A 230 21.38 -12.46 -16.20
N GLU A 231 20.06 -12.45 -16.04
CA GLU A 231 19.42 -12.13 -14.77
C GLU A 231 19.35 -13.39 -13.93
N LEU A 232 19.70 -13.26 -12.67
CA LEU A 232 19.93 -14.38 -11.77
C LEU A 232 19.16 -14.14 -10.48
N MET A 233 18.63 -15.22 -9.89
CA MET A 233 18.00 -15.21 -8.56
C MET A 233 18.81 -16.10 -7.62
N LEU A 234 19.20 -15.57 -6.46
CA LEU A 234 19.83 -16.36 -5.42
C LEU A 234 18.76 -17.01 -4.54
N THR A 235 18.46 -18.29 -4.81
CA THR A 235 17.48 -19.05 -4.05
C THR A 235 18.14 -19.92 -2.98
N LYS A 236 17.35 -20.44 -2.02
CA LYS A 236 17.82 -21.46 -1.06
C LYS A 236 18.37 -22.73 -1.75
N SER A 237 17.92 -23.02 -2.97
CA SER A 237 18.39 -24.16 -3.78
C SER A 237 19.61 -23.86 -4.65
N GLY A 238 20.14 -22.64 -4.57
CA GLY A 238 21.24 -22.17 -5.41
C GLY A 238 20.85 -21.07 -6.39
N VAL A 239 21.79 -20.71 -7.26
CA VAL A 239 21.62 -19.67 -8.28
C VAL A 239 20.77 -20.23 -9.42
N LYS A 240 19.73 -19.48 -9.80
CA LYS A 240 18.85 -19.80 -10.92
C LYS A 240 18.83 -18.66 -11.92
N VAL A 241 18.75 -18.98 -13.20
CA VAL A 241 18.54 -18.02 -14.28
C VAL A 241 17.09 -17.56 -14.26
N LEU A 242 16.87 -16.24 -14.21
CA LEU A 242 15.57 -15.60 -14.36
C LEU A 242 15.30 -15.26 -15.80
N SER A 243 16.25 -14.62 -16.48
CA SER A 243 16.10 -14.20 -17.87
C SER A 243 17.48 -14.10 -18.53
N VAL A 244 17.49 -14.14 -19.86
CA VAL A 244 18.68 -13.91 -20.68
C VAL A 244 18.34 -12.79 -21.65
N GLY A 245 19.24 -11.82 -21.79
CA GLY A 245 19.13 -10.71 -22.73
C GLY A 245 20.34 -10.66 -23.64
N CYS A 246 20.14 -10.33 -24.91
CA CYS A 246 21.21 -10.27 -25.91
C CYS A 246 21.62 -8.83 -26.25
N HIS A 247 21.54 -7.93 -25.26
CA HIS A 247 21.92 -6.53 -25.34
C HIS A 247 22.29 -6.01 -23.94
N PHE A 248 22.82 -4.78 -23.85
CA PHE A 248 22.95 -4.11 -22.56
C PHE A 248 21.57 -3.80 -21.95
N GLY A 249 21.40 -3.99 -20.66
CA GLY A 249 20.20 -3.56 -19.94
C GLY A 249 20.03 -2.04 -19.92
N ASP A 250 18.80 -1.57 -19.73
CA ASP A 250 18.47 -0.16 -19.51
C ASP A 250 17.67 -0.07 -18.20
N PRO A 251 18.16 0.61 -17.13
CA PRO A 251 19.25 1.59 -17.14
C PRO A 251 20.67 1.04 -16.82
N GLN A 252 20.89 -0.28 -16.81
CA GLN A 252 22.20 -0.84 -16.40
C GLN A 252 23.38 -0.35 -17.26
N CYS A 253 23.16 -0.12 -18.57
CA CYS A 253 24.20 0.39 -19.47
C CYS A 253 24.76 1.75 -19.01
N GLN A 254 23.87 2.64 -18.58
CA GLN A 254 24.19 3.99 -18.12
C GLN A 254 25.11 3.96 -16.90
N ILE A 255 25.01 2.93 -16.06
CA ILE A 255 25.85 2.73 -14.87
C ILE A 255 27.19 2.10 -15.28
N ILE A 256 27.13 0.95 -15.96
CA ILE A 256 28.31 0.11 -16.25
C ILE A 256 29.34 0.89 -17.10
N LEU A 257 28.89 1.62 -18.12
CA LEU A 257 29.81 2.31 -19.03
C LEU A 257 30.55 3.49 -18.38
N GLN A 258 30.05 4.04 -17.27
CA GLN A 258 30.78 5.07 -16.53
C GLN A 258 31.95 4.51 -15.73
N LEU A 259 31.83 3.26 -15.27
CA LEU A 259 32.90 2.58 -14.54
C LEU A 259 33.94 1.96 -15.48
N LEU A 260 33.66 1.85 -16.78
CA LEU A 260 34.61 1.30 -17.75
C LEU A 260 35.74 2.29 -18.05
N LYS A 261 36.99 1.95 -17.72
CA LYS A 261 38.17 2.75 -18.10
C LYS A 261 38.68 2.41 -19.50
N SER A 262 38.48 1.17 -19.94
CA SER A 262 38.92 0.70 -21.26
C SER A 262 38.22 1.45 -22.38
N ASP A 263 38.89 1.61 -23.52
CA ASP A 263 38.25 2.15 -24.73
C ASP A 263 37.20 1.15 -25.24
N LEU A 264 35.92 1.54 -25.14
CA LEU A 264 34.80 0.70 -25.55
C LEU A 264 34.89 0.31 -27.03
N TYR A 265 35.41 1.19 -27.90
CA TYR A 265 35.54 0.88 -29.32
C TYR A 265 36.56 -0.23 -29.56
N GLU A 266 37.72 -0.19 -28.88
CA GLU A 266 38.72 -1.26 -28.97
C GLU A 266 38.16 -2.60 -28.49
N VAL A 267 37.39 -2.59 -27.40
CA VAL A 267 36.72 -3.78 -26.86
C VAL A 267 35.72 -4.35 -27.86
N ILE A 268 34.90 -3.50 -28.49
CA ILE A 268 33.94 -3.91 -29.50
C ILE A 268 34.65 -4.49 -30.73
N GLN A 269 35.72 -3.85 -31.21
CA GLN A 269 36.52 -4.35 -32.33
C GLN A 269 37.16 -5.70 -32.01
N ALA A 270 37.69 -5.87 -30.79
CA ALA A 270 38.22 -7.15 -30.34
C ALA A 270 37.14 -8.24 -30.25
N ALA A 271 35.94 -7.90 -29.76
CA ALA A 271 34.82 -8.83 -29.70
C ALA A 271 34.36 -9.29 -31.09
N VAL A 272 34.12 -8.34 -32.01
CA VAL A 272 33.73 -8.63 -33.40
C VAL A 272 34.83 -9.39 -34.15
N GLY A 273 36.10 -9.10 -33.86
CA GLY A 273 37.25 -9.80 -34.42
C GLY A 273 37.57 -11.16 -33.78
N GLY A 274 36.83 -11.58 -32.75
CA GLY A 274 37.09 -12.85 -32.03
C GLY A 274 38.39 -12.86 -31.22
N GLN A 275 38.87 -11.69 -30.81
CA GLN A 275 40.14 -11.47 -30.09
C GLN A 275 39.94 -10.92 -28.68
N LEU A 276 38.73 -10.97 -28.13
CA LEU A 276 38.39 -10.43 -26.82
C LEU A 276 39.26 -10.99 -25.68
N CYS A 277 39.76 -12.22 -25.80
CA CYS A 277 40.68 -12.82 -24.83
C CYS A 277 42.00 -12.04 -24.65
N ASN A 278 42.38 -11.20 -25.62
CA ASN A 278 43.57 -10.35 -25.57
C ASN A 278 43.27 -8.96 -24.98
N SER A 279 42.00 -8.63 -24.72
CA SER A 279 41.56 -7.35 -24.18
C SER A 279 41.20 -7.48 -22.70
N ILE A 280 42.08 -7.00 -21.82
CA ILE A 280 41.78 -6.93 -20.39
C ILE A 280 40.93 -5.68 -20.14
N LEU A 281 39.70 -5.88 -19.65
CA LEU A 281 38.83 -4.78 -19.26
C LEU A 281 39.30 -4.15 -17.95
N ALA A 282 39.83 -2.95 -18.03
CA ALA A 282 40.08 -2.07 -16.89
C ALA A 282 38.80 -1.34 -16.48
N TRP A 283 38.54 -1.33 -15.17
CA TRP A 283 37.41 -0.67 -14.52
C TRP A 283 37.89 0.39 -13.52
N SER A 284 37.01 1.29 -13.13
CA SER A 284 37.25 2.27 -12.07
C SER A 284 37.20 1.58 -10.72
N ASP A 285 38.36 1.49 -10.07
CA ASP A 285 38.51 0.95 -8.73
C ASP A 285 38.02 1.97 -7.70
N ASN A 286 37.38 1.49 -6.63
CA ASN A 286 36.85 2.31 -5.53
C ASN A 286 35.94 3.45 -6.04
N CYS A 287 35.08 3.17 -7.01
CA CYS A 287 34.08 4.11 -7.49
C CYS A 287 32.72 3.42 -7.57
N THR A 288 31.70 4.07 -7.02
CA THR A 288 30.31 3.66 -7.13
C THR A 288 29.59 4.58 -8.12
N ALA A 289 28.81 3.97 -9.03
CA ALA A 289 27.95 4.67 -9.99
C ALA A 289 26.49 4.39 -9.66
N VAL A 290 25.66 5.44 -9.62
CA VAL A 290 24.21 5.33 -9.38
C VAL A 290 23.46 6.10 -10.44
N SER A 291 22.43 5.46 -11.01
CA SER A 291 21.54 6.09 -11.99
C SER A 291 20.11 6.15 -11.47
N VAL A 292 19.46 7.30 -11.67
CA VAL A 292 18.03 7.51 -11.40
C VAL A 292 17.31 7.77 -12.72
N SER A 293 16.35 6.92 -13.07
CA SER A 293 15.52 7.11 -14.27
C SER A 293 14.33 8.02 -13.98
N MET A 294 14.15 9.04 -14.82
CA MET A 294 12.99 9.93 -14.80
C MET A 294 11.97 9.45 -15.83
N GLU A 295 10.77 9.13 -15.37
CA GLU A 295 9.69 8.61 -16.21
C GLU A 295 8.50 9.56 -16.25
N ASN A 296 7.74 9.51 -17.34
CA ASN A 296 6.48 10.22 -17.46
C ASN A 296 5.46 9.53 -16.54
N GLY A 297 4.87 10.27 -15.59
CA GLY A 297 3.99 9.72 -14.53
C GLY A 297 2.66 9.09 -14.98
N SER A 298 2.53 8.73 -16.26
CA SER A 298 1.38 8.06 -16.84
C SER A 298 1.84 6.89 -17.70
N TYR A 299 2.32 5.82 -17.06
CA TYR A 299 2.69 4.58 -17.75
C TYR A 299 1.47 3.85 -18.38
N LEU A 300 0.23 4.23 -18.04
CA LEU A 300 -0.98 3.45 -18.36
C LEU A 300 -2.13 4.21 -19.05
N GLN A 301 -1.92 5.42 -19.59
CA GLN A 301 -2.94 6.04 -20.44
C GLN A 301 -2.33 6.80 -21.63
N GLY A 302 -2.91 6.53 -22.81
CA GLY A 302 -2.44 7.00 -24.10
C GLY A 302 -2.08 8.50 -24.15
N HIS A 303 -0.97 8.76 -24.84
CA HIS A 303 -0.47 10.05 -25.34
C HIS A 303 -1.01 11.32 -24.66
N LYS A 304 -0.46 11.67 -23.48
CA LYS A 304 -0.44 13.06 -23.00
C LYS A 304 0.51 13.93 -23.82
N LYS A 305 0.23 15.23 -23.90
CA LYS A 305 1.04 16.26 -24.56
C LYS A 305 2.51 16.19 -24.11
N SER A 306 3.41 16.17 -25.09
CA SER A 306 4.84 16.41 -24.95
C SER A 306 5.12 17.62 -24.03
N MET A 307 5.91 17.41 -22.97
CA MET A 307 6.25 18.43 -21.97
C MET A 307 7.67 18.95 -22.20
N GLU A 308 7.90 20.24 -21.97
CA GLU A 308 9.23 20.85 -22.06
C GLU A 308 10.12 20.42 -20.90
N ILE A 309 11.36 20.07 -21.21
CA ILE A 309 12.40 19.65 -20.26
C ILE A 309 13.40 20.80 -20.12
N THR A 310 13.53 21.33 -18.91
CA THR A 310 14.51 22.36 -18.54
C THR A 310 15.43 21.83 -17.44
N GLY A 311 16.51 22.54 -17.10
CA GLY A 311 17.44 22.12 -16.03
C GLY A 311 18.65 21.29 -16.47
N LEU A 312 18.76 20.93 -17.76
CA LEU A 312 19.82 20.04 -18.27
C LEU A 312 21.23 20.62 -18.11
N LEU A 313 21.40 21.93 -18.37
CA LEU A 313 22.69 22.59 -18.23
C LEU A 313 23.15 22.62 -16.76
N GLN A 314 22.24 22.92 -15.84
CA GLN A 314 22.52 22.97 -14.41
C GLN A 314 22.96 21.60 -13.87
N ALA A 315 22.33 20.51 -14.32
CA ALA A 315 22.73 19.17 -13.90
C ALA A 315 24.12 18.78 -14.45
N ASN A 316 24.46 19.16 -15.69
CA ASN A 316 25.81 18.96 -16.22
C ASN A 316 26.88 19.79 -15.45
N GLU A 317 26.56 21.03 -15.05
CA GLU A 317 27.47 21.87 -14.24
C GLU A 317 27.78 21.28 -12.87
N LEU A 318 26.89 20.43 -12.35
CA LEU A 318 27.08 19.71 -11.09
C LEU A 318 27.93 18.43 -11.25
N GLY A 319 28.40 18.13 -12.47
CA GLY A 319 29.16 16.92 -12.77
C GLY A 319 28.30 15.65 -12.85
N LEU A 320 26.99 15.81 -13.06
CA LEU A 320 26.07 14.69 -13.31
C LEU A 320 26.01 14.41 -14.81
N GLU A 321 25.99 13.13 -15.17
CA GLU A 321 25.81 12.71 -16.57
C GLU A 321 24.33 12.41 -16.84
N ILE A 322 23.79 13.02 -17.88
CA ILE A 322 22.36 12.92 -18.22
C ILE A 322 22.19 12.17 -19.53
N PHE A 323 21.66 10.95 -19.44
CA PHE A 323 21.32 10.15 -20.61
C PHE A 323 19.86 10.35 -20.99
N HIS A 324 19.66 10.93 -22.16
CA HIS A 324 18.35 11.07 -22.77
C HIS A 324 17.80 9.73 -23.24
N GLY A 325 16.58 9.39 -22.82
CA GLY A 325 15.76 8.32 -23.38
C GLY A 325 14.75 8.91 -24.37
N ALA A 326 13.47 8.86 -24.02
CA ALA A 326 12.38 9.29 -24.87
C ALA A 326 12.22 10.82 -24.92
N THR A 327 13.14 11.50 -25.62
CA THR A 327 13.14 12.97 -25.81
C THR A 327 13.25 13.38 -27.28
N ILE A 328 12.69 14.54 -27.63
CA ILE A 328 12.73 15.11 -28.99
C ILE A 328 13.00 16.60 -28.95
N ILE A 329 13.66 17.14 -29.98
CA ILE A 329 13.83 18.58 -30.16
C ILE A 329 12.68 19.11 -31.04
N LYS A 330 11.92 20.09 -30.55
CA LYS A 330 10.97 20.87 -31.35
C LYS A 330 11.14 22.34 -31.02
N GLU A 331 11.24 23.19 -32.05
CA GLU A 331 11.39 24.64 -31.91
C GLU A 331 12.56 25.05 -30.99
N GLY A 332 13.67 24.30 -31.02
CA GLY A 332 14.84 24.54 -30.17
C GLY A 332 14.70 24.09 -28.72
N LYS A 333 13.57 23.50 -28.34
CA LYS A 333 13.28 23.01 -26.98
C LYS A 333 13.33 21.48 -26.93
N VAL A 334 13.89 20.95 -25.84
CA VAL A 334 13.87 19.50 -25.56
C VAL A 334 12.54 19.17 -24.91
N LEU A 335 11.81 18.22 -25.49
CA LEU A 335 10.50 17.79 -25.00
C LEU A 335 10.47 16.28 -24.73
N SER A 336 9.60 15.86 -23.81
CA SER A 336 9.30 14.45 -23.58
C SER A 336 8.54 13.82 -24.75
N ASN A 337 8.87 12.56 -25.07
CA ASN A 337 8.34 11.81 -26.21
C ASN A 337 8.26 10.30 -25.95
N GLY A 338 7.85 9.90 -24.74
CA GLY A 338 7.64 8.50 -24.34
C GLY A 338 7.68 8.32 -22.83
N ASN A 339 7.90 7.09 -22.37
CA ASN A 339 7.76 6.72 -20.96
C ASN A 339 9.02 7.05 -20.16
N ARG A 340 10.15 6.39 -20.45
CA ARG A 340 11.43 6.68 -19.78
C ARG A 340 12.12 7.85 -20.47
N ILE A 341 12.09 9.01 -19.83
CA ILE A 341 12.46 10.29 -20.45
C ILE A 341 13.97 10.53 -20.33
N LEU A 342 14.52 10.50 -19.12
CA LEU A 342 15.92 10.77 -18.83
C LEU A 342 16.46 9.73 -17.83
N THR A 343 17.78 9.59 -17.76
CA THR A 343 18.47 8.88 -16.69
C THR A 343 19.64 9.73 -16.24
N VAL A 344 19.62 10.15 -14.98
CA VAL A 344 20.67 10.97 -14.38
C VAL A 344 21.59 10.06 -13.61
N THR A 345 22.89 10.14 -13.90
CA THR A 345 23.89 9.23 -13.33
C THR A 345 25.01 10.02 -12.67
N ALA A 346 25.44 9.57 -11.50
CA ALA A 346 26.58 10.13 -10.81
C ALA A 346 27.57 9.03 -10.44
N VAL A 347 28.84 9.40 -10.41
CA VAL A 347 29.96 8.55 -10.00
C VAL A 347 30.68 9.23 -8.85
N LYS A 348 30.97 8.48 -7.80
CA LYS A 348 31.72 8.97 -6.65
C LYS A 348 32.77 7.96 -6.21
N GLN A 349 33.89 8.45 -5.70
CA GLN A 349 34.92 7.59 -5.09
C GLN A 349 34.46 7.06 -3.74
N ASP A 350 34.72 5.79 -3.50
CA ASP A 350 34.38 5.09 -2.27
C ASP A 350 35.35 5.51 -1.15
N ILE A 351 34.81 5.92 -0.01
CA ILE A 351 35.60 6.25 1.17
C ILE A 351 35.81 4.95 1.95
N MET A 352 37.04 4.42 1.95
CA MET A 352 37.47 3.14 2.52
C MET A 352 36.88 2.85 3.93
N SER A 353 35.74 2.16 3.97
CA SER A 353 35.30 1.35 5.12
C SER A 353 34.14 0.42 4.68
N PRO A 354 34.16 -0.88 5.07
CA PRO A 354 33.29 -1.91 4.51
C PRO A 354 31.81 -1.81 4.91
N SER A 355 31.40 -0.79 5.67
CA SER A 355 30.00 -0.54 6.07
C SER A 355 29.35 0.61 5.28
N HIS A 356 29.89 0.95 4.09
CA HIS A 356 29.54 2.17 3.36
C HIS A 356 29.01 1.98 1.93
N GLU A 357 28.99 0.77 1.35
CA GLU A 357 28.50 0.58 -0.03
C GLU A 357 27.02 1.02 -0.20
N ASP A 358 26.15 0.65 0.75
CA ASP A 358 24.75 1.12 0.79
C ASP A 358 24.68 2.64 1.01
N ARG A 359 25.54 3.19 1.89
CA ARG A 359 25.56 4.63 2.25
C ARG A 359 26.08 5.53 1.13
N ILE A 360 26.94 5.01 0.26
CA ILE A 360 27.49 5.75 -0.89
C ILE A 360 26.43 5.81 -1.98
N SER A 361 25.75 4.71 -2.25
CA SER A 361 24.66 4.66 -3.23
C SER A 361 23.51 5.58 -2.84
N ASP A 362 23.10 5.53 -1.57
CA ASP A 362 22.12 6.45 -0.97
C ASP A 362 22.63 7.90 -1.04
N SER A 363 23.82 8.23 -0.53
CA SER A 363 24.37 9.60 -0.60
C SER A 363 24.46 10.18 -2.01
N ILE A 364 24.74 9.35 -3.02
CA ILE A 364 24.81 9.76 -4.43
C ILE A 364 23.39 9.95 -5.01
N ALA A 365 22.47 9.01 -4.76
CA ALA A 365 21.07 9.16 -5.13
C ALA A 365 20.48 10.41 -4.48
N CYS A 366 20.75 10.65 -3.20
CA CYS A 366 20.45 11.87 -2.45
C CYS A 366 21.00 13.11 -3.13
N SER A 367 22.28 13.09 -3.54
CA SER A 367 22.90 14.25 -4.21
C SER A 367 22.23 14.52 -5.57
N ILE A 368 21.92 13.47 -6.35
CA ILE A 368 21.17 13.59 -7.61
C ILE A 368 19.76 14.14 -7.35
N LEU A 369 19.06 13.63 -6.32
CA LEU A 369 17.69 14.03 -5.98
C LEU A 369 17.64 15.46 -5.39
N ASP A 370 18.56 15.80 -4.49
CA ASP A 370 18.77 17.13 -3.93
C ASP A 370 19.11 18.15 -5.02
N HIS A 371 19.83 17.76 -6.08
CA HIS A 371 20.21 18.66 -7.17
C HIS A 371 19.24 18.66 -8.37
N SER A 372 18.46 17.61 -8.57
CA SER A 372 17.33 17.57 -9.52
C SER A 372 16.13 18.41 -9.05
N SER A 373 16.19 18.93 -7.81
CA SER A 373 15.27 19.92 -7.24
C SER A 373 15.32 21.32 -7.90
N VAL A 374 15.91 21.48 -9.09
CA VAL A 374 15.78 22.69 -9.91
C VAL A 374 14.38 22.77 -10.54
N LEU A 375 13.59 21.69 -10.47
CA LEU A 375 12.17 21.67 -10.83
C LEU A 375 11.29 21.35 -9.61
N SER A 376 10.69 22.40 -9.03
CA SER A 376 9.66 22.43 -7.96
C SER A 376 10.17 22.55 -6.49
N PRO A 377 9.36 23.10 -5.57
CA PRO A 377 9.60 24.38 -4.89
C PRO A 377 10.35 24.25 -3.55
N GLU A 378 11.32 25.15 -3.33
CA GLU A 378 11.97 25.56 -2.07
C GLU A 378 12.30 24.46 -1.02
N ARG A 379 13.61 24.14 -0.93
CA ARG A 379 14.25 23.32 0.11
C ARG A 379 13.89 23.76 1.55
N SER A 380 13.56 22.78 2.39
CA SER A 380 13.51 22.90 3.86
C SER A 380 14.93 23.08 4.44
N THR A 381 15.09 23.95 5.44
CA THR A 381 16.37 24.46 5.96
C THR A 381 16.79 23.87 7.32
N LYS A 382 16.20 22.76 7.77
CA LYS A 382 16.43 22.26 9.13
C LYS A 382 17.75 21.48 9.28
N LEU A 383 18.65 21.96 10.15
CA LEU A 383 19.94 21.33 10.43
C LEU A 383 19.76 19.91 11.04
N GLY A 384 20.50 18.93 10.51
CA GLY A 384 20.61 17.56 11.03
C GLY A 384 19.72 16.51 10.37
N CYS A 385 18.93 16.92 9.38
CA CYS A 385 18.32 16.02 8.40
C CYS A 385 19.29 15.87 7.21
N PRO A 386 19.95 14.72 6.98
CA PRO A 386 20.50 14.44 5.66
C PRO A 386 19.35 14.43 4.65
N GLY A 387 19.63 14.85 3.41
CA GLY A 387 18.65 14.99 2.33
C GLY A 387 17.79 13.74 2.14
N HIS A 388 16.66 13.91 1.46
CA HIS A 388 15.63 12.88 1.36
C HIS A 388 15.99 11.83 0.29
N ASP A 389 16.63 10.73 0.71
CA ASP A 389 16.77 9.49 -0.06
C ASP A 389 15.42 8.78 -0.09
N GLY A 390 14.93 8.39 -1.27
CA GLY A 390 13.61 7.78 -1.51
C GLY A 390 13.30 6.45 -0.80
N PHE A 391 13.97 6.14 0.30
CA PHE A 391 13.56 5.15 1.29
C PHE A 391 12.53 5.74 2.27
N ILE A 392 11.58 4.89 2.68
CA ILE A 392 10.57 5.17 3.71
C ILE A 392 11.20 5.43 5.09
N SER A 393 12.49 5.13 5.26
CA SER A 393 13.28 5.38 6.47
C SER A 393 14.33 6.47 6.25
N ALA A 394 14.34 7.49 7.10
CA ALA A 394 15.37 8.53 7.12
C ALA A 394 16.14 8.52 8.44
N PHE A 395 17.44 8.81 8.37
CA PHE A 395 18.26 9.05 9.57
C PHE A 395 18.12 10.51 10.00
N PHE A 396 18.01 10.76 11.29
CA PHE A 396 17.98 12.11 11.85
C PHE A 396 19.07 12.25 12.92
N ASP A 397 20.06 13.10 12.69
CA ASP A 397 21.15 13.31 13.65
C ASP A 397 20.75 14.37 14.68
N LEU A 398 20.14 13.91 15.76
CA LEU A 398 19.72 14.76 16.88
C LEU A 398 20.89 15.56 17.47
N LYS A 399 22.09 14.98 17.51
CA LYS A 399 23.26 15.65 18.10
C LYS A 399 23.74 16.78 17.20
N ALA A 400 23.75 16.57 15.87
CA ALA A 400 24.06 17.61 14.91
C ALA A 400 22.99 18.71 14.87
N SER A 401 21.72 18.38 15.16
CA SER A 401 20.64 19.35 15.36
C SER A 401 20.72 20.12 16.69
N GLY A 402 21.74 19.88 17.51
CA GLY A 402 22.00 20.62 18.75
C GLY A 402 21.36 20.02 20.00
N TYR A 403 20.70 18.86 19.91
CA TYR A 403 20.15 18.17 21.07
C TYR A 403 21.25 17.51 21.91
N ARG A 404 21.10 17.57 23.24
CA ARG A 404 22.08 17.04 24.21
C ARG A 404 21.59 15.77 24.90
N ASP A 405 20.35 15.75 25.40
CA ASP A 405 19.68 14.57 25.96
C ASP A 405 18.23 14.50 25.42
N PRO A 406 18.07 14.22 24.11
CA PRO A 406 16.76 14.20 23.48
C PRO A 406 15.93 12.98 23.90
N ILE A 407 14.62 13.19 23.99
CA ILE A 407 13.58 12.17 23.98
C ILE A 407 12.82 12.30 22.67
N LEU A 408 12.67 11.19 21.95
CA LEU A 408 11.82 11.11 20.78
C LEU A 408 10.35 10.95 21.17
N VAL A 409 9.49 11.68 20.48
CA VAL A 409 8.03 11.59 20.59
C VAL A 409 7.50 11.25 19.21
N SER A 410 6.73 10.17 19.09
CA SER A 410 6.15 9.74 17.82
C SER A 410 4.64 9.64 17.93
N HIS A 411 3.92 10.02 16.88
CA HIS A 411 2.47 9.90 16.82
C HIS A 411 1.98 9.44 15.44
N ALA A 412 1.00 8.54 15.43
CA ALA A 412 0.38 8.03 14.21
C ALA A 412 -1.14 8.27 14.27
N LYS A 413 -1.70 9.02 13.31
CA LYS A 413 -3.13 9.30 13.23
C LYS A 413 -3.62 9.44 11.81
N GLY A 414 -4.86 9.01 11.58
CA GLY A 414 -5.58 9.29 10.34
C GLY A 414 -6.48 10.52 10.43
N VAL A 415 -6.92 11.01 9.28
CA VAL A 415 -7.81 12.19 9.16
C VAL A 415 -9.22 11.93 9.75
N GLY A 416 -9.60 10.66 9.91
CA GLY A 416 -10.87 10.28 10.51
C GLY A 416 -12.09 10.67 9.67
N THR A 417 -13.18 11.09 10.30
CA THR A 417 -14.45 11.38 9.63
C THR A 417 -14.34 12.46 8.55
N LYS A 418 -13.42 13.42 8.72
CA LYS A 418 -13.22 14.53 7.77
C LYS A 418 -12.80 14.03 6.38
N LEU A 419 -12.14 12.87 6.31
CA LEU A 419 -11.77 12.21 5.05
C LEU A 419 -12.98 11.77 4.23
N LYS A 420 -13.97 11.19 4.92
CA LYS A 420 -15.18 10.72 4.27
C LYS A 420 -16.09 11.88 3.82
N ILE A 421 -16.07 13.00 4.54
CA ILE A 421 -16.72 14.25 4.09
C ILE A 421 -16.03 14.78 2.82
N ALA A 422 -14.70 14.84 2.78
CA ALA A 422 -13.94 15.21 1.59
C ALA A 422 -14.26 14.34 0.37
N GLN A 423 -14.37 13.02 0.58
CA GLN A 423 -14.82 12.07 -0.44
C GLN A 423 -16.23 12.34 -0.95
N LEU A 424 -17.19 12.56 -0.05
CA LEU A 424 -18.58 12.84 -0.41
C LEU A 424 -18.75 14.20 -1.11
N CYS A 425 -17.94 15.20 -0.75
CA CYS A 425 -17.97 16.53 -1.34
C CYS A 425 -17.06 16.69 -2.57
N ASN A 426 -16.29 15.65 -2.92
CA ASN A 426 -15.25 15.68 -3.93
C ASN A 426 -14.25 16.86 -3.78
N LYS A 427 -13.85 17.16 -2.55
CA LYS A 427 -12.88 18.22 -2.20
C LYS A 427 -11.75 17.63 -1.37
N HIS A 428 -10.56 17.54 -1.95
CA HIS A 428 -9.43 16.79 -1.38
C HIS A 428 -8.14 17.63 -1.23
N ASP A 429 -8.19 18.88 -1.67
CA ASP A 429 -7.09 19.85 -1.75
C ASP A 429 -6.49 20.23 -0.39
N MET A 430 -7.28 20.20 0.68
CA MET A 430 -6.80 20.56 2.03
C MET A 430 -6.56 19.35 2.94
N ILE A 431 -6.87 18.13 2.48
CA ILE A 431 -6.80 16.92 3.31
C ILE A 431 -5.37 16.57 3.70
N GLY A 432 -4.41 16.85 2.83
CA GLY A 432 -2.99 16.68 3.15
C GLY A 432 -2.52 17.56 4.30
N GLN A 433 -2.96 18.83 4.31
CA GLN A 433 -2.63 19.76 5.39
C GLN A 433 -3.26 19.34 6.71
N ASP A 434 -4.52 18.91 6.68
CA ASP A 434 -5.21 18.37 7.84
C ASP A 434 -4.45 17.18 8.45
N LEU A 435 -3.99 16.24 7.61
CA LEU A 435 -3.28 15.05 8.06
C LEU A 435 -1.99 15.39 8.84
N VAL A 436 -1.22 16.35 8.33
CA VAL A 436 0.01 16.81 8.99
C VAL A 436 -0.31 17.55 10.28
N ALA A 437 -1.25 18.50 10.25
CA ALA A 437 -1.60 19.32 11.40
C ALA A 437 -2.05 18.46 12.59
N ILE A 438 -2.86 17.42 12.36
CA ILE A 438 -3.32 16.51 13.41
C ILE A 438 -2.15 15.81 14.11
N CYS A 439 -1.19 15.29 13.35
CA CYS A 439 -0.08 14.53 13.92
C CYS A 439 0.96 15.46 14.57
N VAL A 440 1.26 16.60 13.94
CA VAL A 440 2.22 17.58 14.44
C VAL A 440 1.73 18.24 15.74
N ASN A 441 0.44 18.58 15.83
CA ASN A 441 -0.12 19.18 17.05
C ASN A 441 0.06 18.27 18.27
N ASP A 442 -0.05 16.95 18.09
CA ASP A 442 0.16 15.98 19.17
C ASP A 442 1.64 15.86 19.62
N LEU A 443 2.59 16.23 18.77
CA LEU A 443 4.00 16.38 19.15
C LEU A 443 4.22 17.67 19.95
N LEU A 444 3.64 18.77 19.47
CA LEU A 444 3.79 20.10 20.07
C LEU A 444 3.25 20.16 21.51
N VAL A 445 2.15 19.45 21.80
CA VAL A 445 1.60 19.38 23.18
C VAL A 445 2.51 18.65 24.18
N GLN A 446 3.46 17.86 23.69
CA GLN A 446 4.50 17.21 24.52
C GLN A 446 5.75 18.10 24.67
N GLY A 447 5.76 19.27 24.03
CA GLY A 447 6.93 20.14 23.92
C GLY A 447 7.94 19.68 22.88
N ALA A 448 7.58 18.69 22.05
CA ALA A 448 8.46 18.16 21.04
C ALA A 448 8.44 19.04 19.80
N GLU A 449 9.64 19.40 19.34
CA GLU A 449 9.83 20.04 18.06
C GLU A 449 9.63 18.99 16.95
N PRO A 450 8.72 19.21 15.99
CA PRO A 450 8.50 18.29 14.88
C PRO A 450 9.79 18.12 14.06
N LEU A 451 10.25 16.89 13.85
CA LEU A 451 11.45 16.59 13.07
C LEU A 451 11.06 16.17 11.67
N PHE A 452 10.19 15.17 11.57
CA PHE A 452 9.79 14.61 10.30
C PHE A 452 8.39 13.99 10.32
N PHE A 453 7.82 13.83 9.13
CA PHE A 453 6.47 13.32 8.90
C PHE A 453 6.47 12.30 7.76
N HIS A 454 5.74 11.20 7.89
CA HIS A 454 5.58 10.16 6.88
C HIS A 454 4.09 9.86 6.66
N GLY A 455 3.70 9.55 5.42
CA GLY A 455 2.30 9.23 5.07
C GLY A 455 2.09 7.77 4.67
N HIS A 456 0.93 7.19 4.98
CA HIS A 456 0.52 5.89 4.47
C HIS A 456 -0.89 5.99 3.89
N PHE A 457 -1.02 5.70 2.60
CA PHE A 457 -2.23 5.90 1.82
C PHE A 457 -2.75 4.53 1.38
N ALA A 458 -3.97 4.19 1.78
CA ALA A 458 -4.64 2.96 1.37
C ALA A 458 -5.81 3.29 0.46
N PHE A 459 -5.87 2.67 -0.72
CA PHE A 459 -6.94 2.88 -1.71
C PHE A 459 -7.70 1.59 -1.96
N GLY A 460 -9.03 1.67 -2.17
CA GLY A 460 -9.82 0.49 -2.49
C GLY A 460 -9.58 -0.07 -3.89
N LYS A 461 -9.20 0.79 -4.83
CA LYS A 461 -8.73 0.42 -6.17
C LYS A 461 -7.79 1.51 -6.67
N LEU A 462 -6.61 1.17 -7.17
CA LEU A 462 -5.73 2.15 -7.81
C LEU A 462 -6.22 2.36 -9.25
N ASP A 463 -6.88 3.50 -9.47
CA ASP A 463 -7.31 3.92 -10.80
C ASP A 463 -6.75 5.30 -11.15
N VAL A 464 -7.07 5.79 -12.36
CA VAL A 464 -6.50 7.04 -12.87
C VAL A 464 -6.98 8.28 -12.11
N GLY A 465 -8.14 8.21 -11.45
CA GLY A 465 -8.62 9.27 -10.56
C GLY A 465 -7.80 9.33 -9.27
N VAL A 466 -7.32 8.18 -8.80
CA VAL A 466 -6.49 8.08 -7.58
C VAL A 466 -5.14 8.78 -7.75
N ALA A 467 -4.47 8.70 -8.90
CA ALA A 467 -3.16 9.37 -9.08
C ALA A 467 -3.24 10.90 -8.92
N GLN A 468 -4.26 11.53 -9.51
CA GLN A 468 -4.47 12.98 -9.40
C GLN A 468 -4.84 13.39 -7.97
N LEU A 469 -5.72 12.63 -7.33
CA LEU A 469 -6.12 12.81 -5.94
C LEU A 469 -4.92 12.69 -4.99
N THR A 470 -4.07 11.69 -5.21
CA THR A 470 -2.89 11.41 -4.42
C THR A 470 -1.87 12.54 -4.56
N GLN A 471 -1.67 13.10 -5.76
CA GLN A 471 -0.83 14.28 -5.94
C GLN A 471 -1.33 15.48 -5.13
N VAL A 472 -2.63 15.82 -5.28
CA VAL A 472 -3.26 16.94 -4.59
C VAL A 472 -3.11 16.83 -3.06
N ILE A 473 -3.30 15.64 -2.50
CA ILE A 473 -3.12 15.40 -1.06
C ILE A 473 -1.64 15.55 -0.68
N SER A 474 -0.69 15.06 -1.50
CA SER A 474 0.73 15.19 -1.18
C SER A 474 1.24 16.62 -1.22
N ASP A 475 0.78 17.42 -2.18
CA ASP A 475 1.14 18.84 -2.26
C ASP A 475 0.70 19.55 -0.96
N GLY A 476 -0.49 19.22 -0.46
CA GLY A 476 -0.97 19.69 0.84
C GLY A 476 -0.13 19.23 2.03
N ILE A 477 0.36 17.98 2.03
CA ILE A 477 1.25 17.46 3.08
C ILE A 477 2.59 18.21 3.08
N VAL A 478 3.19 18.39 1.89
CA VAL A 478 4.49 19.08 1.75
C VAL A 478 4.39 20.52 2.29
N GLU A 479 3.34 21.24 1.90
CA GLU A 479 3.13 22.62 2.36
C GLU A 479 2.92 22.68 3.89
N ALA A 480 2.12 21.77 4.45
CA ALA A 480 1.93 21.74 5.89
C ALA A 480 3.18 21.32 6.68
N CYS A 481 4.01 20.41 6.15
CA CYS A 481 5.29 20.05 6.76
C CYS A 481 6.24 21.24 6.77
N LYS A 482 6.27 22.03 5.69
CA LYS A 482 7.03 23.28 5.61
C LYS A 482 6.57 24.29 6.66
N LEU A 483 5.25 24.50 6.81
CA LEU A 483 4.69 25.38 7.84
C LEU A 483 4.97 24.89 9.27
N ALA A 484 4.95 23.57 9.49
CA ALA A 484 5.25 22.94 10.77
C ALA A 484 6.75 22.90 11.11
N GLY A 485 7.62 23.25 10.15
CA GLY A 485 9.07 23.15 10.31
C GLY A 485 9.57 21.72 10.47
N CYS A 486 8.91 20.73 9.84
CA CYS A 486 9.34 19.33 9.79
C CYS A 486 9.56 18.85 8.36
N THR A 487 10.37 17.79 8.21
CA THR A 487 10.68 17.21 6.90
C THR A 487 9.64 16.16 6.51
N PHE A 488 9.04 16.29 5.32
CA PHE A 488 8.20 15.22 4.78
C PHE A 488 9.08 14.10 4.24
N LEU A 489 8.94 12.89 4.78
CA LEU A 489 9.72 11.72 4.39
C LEU A 489 9.12 10.88 3.27
N GLY A 490 8.08 11.38 2.61
CA GLY A 490 7.36 10.61 1.59
C GLY A 490 6.23 9.77 2.18
N ARG A 491 5.68 8.91 1.32
CA ARG A 491 4.50 8.12 1.61
C ARG A 491 4.58 6.71 1.05
N GLU A 492 3.95 5.77 1.76
CA GLU A 492 3.56 4.49 1.19
C GLU A 492 2.17 4.59 0.55
N THR A 493 1.97 3.91 -0.57
CA THR A 493 0.66 3.84 -1.24
C THR A 493 0.34 2.40 -1.59
N ASN A 494 -0.74 1.87 -1.02
CA ASN A 494 -1.16 0.48 -1.20
C ASN A 494 -2.60 0.38 -1.72
N GLU A 495 -2.84 -0.60 -2.59
CA GLU A 495 -4.20 -1.02 -2.92
C GLU A 495 -4.67 -2.05 -1.89
N MET A 496 -5.78 -1.75 -1.22
CA MET A 496 -6.38 -2.59 -0.20
C MET A 496 -7.88 -2.79 -0.45
N PRO A 497 -8.26 -3.55 -1.50
CA PRO A 497 -9.66 -3.74 -1.92
C PRO A 497 -10.51 -4.50 -0.91
N ALA A 498 -9.88 -5.23 0.02
CA ALA A 498 -10.55 -5.91 1.13
C ALA A 498 -10.99 -4.96 2.26
N THR A 499 -10.43 -3.75 2.34
CA THR A 499 -10.65 -2.77 3.42
C THR A 499 -11.22 -1.44 2.95
N CYS A 500 -11.04 -1.09 1.69
CA CYS A 500 -11.58 0.13 1.08
C CYS A 500 -12.38 -0.24 -0.18
N ALA A 501 -13.56 0.34 -0.36
CA ALA A 501 -14.34 0.15 -1.59
C ALA A 501 -13.71 0.92 -2.77
N ALA A 502 -14.02 0.52 -4.00
CA ALA A 502 -13.54 1.21 -5.20
C ALA A 502 -13.94 2.71 -5.16
N GLY A 503 -12.95 3.60 -5.31
CA GLY A 503 -13.12 5.06 -5.20
C GLY A 503 -13.00 5.61 -3.77
N GLU A 504 -12.84 4.77 -2.75
CA GLU A 504 -12.57 5.18 -1.38
C GLU A 504 -11.08 5.04 -1.02
N TYR A 505 -10.63 5.91 -0.12
CA TYR A 505 -9.26 5.93 0.35
C TYR A 505 -9.17 6.25 1.84
N ASN A 506 -8.11 5.76 2.49
CA ASN A 506 -7.77 6.04 3.86
C ASN A 506 -6.34 6.60 3.95
N LEU A 507 -6.13 7.56 4.84
CA LEU A 507 -4.85 8.23 5.03
C LEU A 507 -4.44 8.14 6.49
N VAL A 508 -3.20 7.73 6.73
CA VAL A 508 -2.56 7.73 8.05
C VAL A 508 -1.27 8.52 7.96
N GLY A 509 -1.05 9.42 8.90
CA GLY A 509 0.16 10.20 9.06
C GLY A 509 0.96 9.68 10.25
N PHE A 510 2.27 9.74 10.13
CA PHE A 510 3.21 9.36 11.17
C PHE A 510 4.20 10.50 11.37
N ALA A 511 4.14 11.19 12.51
CA ALA A 511 5.02 12.29 12.84
C ALA A 511 5.98 11.90 13.96
N VAL A 512 7.24 12.33 13.85
CA VAL A 512 8.25 12.18 14.91
C VAL A 512 8.82 13.55 15.25
N GLY A 513 8.90 13.83 16.54
CA GLY A 513 9.48 15.02 17.13
C GLY A 513 10.55 14.68 18.16
N ALA A 514 11.36 15.67 18.56
CA ALA A 514 12.28 15.54 19.67
C ALA A 514 12.07 16.66 20.69
N VAL A 515 12.30 16.33 21.96
CA VAL A 515 12.31 17.29 23.06
C VAL A 515 13.50 16.98 23.96
N GLU A 516 14.17 18.01 24.49
CA GLU A 516 15.14 17.78 25.56
C GLU A 516 14.41 17.17 26.77
N ARG A 517 15.01 16.18 27.42
CA ARG A 517 14.39 15.52 28.58
C ARG A 517 13.92 16.50 29.66
N SER A 518 14.67 17.58 29.86
CA SER A 518 14.34 18.65 30.79
C SER A 518 13.16 19.53 30.35
N MET A 519 12.84 19.57 29.05
CA MET A 519 11.82 20.43 28.43
C MET A 519 10.50 19.72 28.12
N LYS A 520 10.37 18.43 28.47
CA LYS A 520 9.15 17.65 28.23
C LYS A 520 7.94 18.24 28.97
N PHE A 521 6.83 18.41 28.28
CA PHE A 521 5.54 18.75 28.90
C PHE A 521 4.72 17.51 29.32
N PRO A 522 3.87 17.62 30.34
CA PRO A 522 3.79 18.75 31.29
C PRO A 522 4.98 18.69 32.28
N GLN A 523 5.67 19.81 32.45
CA GLN A 523 6.69 19.94 33.49
C GLN A 523 5.99 20.06 34.85
N GLN A 524 6.05 18.99 35.66
CA GLN A 524 5.44 18.97 36.98
C GLN A 524 5.95 20.15 37.83
N GLY A 525 5.03 21.02 38.27
CA GLY A 525 5.33 22.21 39.08
C GLY A 525 5.41 23.54 38.32
N ASN A 526 5.44 23.54 36.99
CA ASN A 526 5.48 24.78 36.17
C ASN A 526 4.08 25.31 35.78
N ILE A 527 3.04 24.49 35.93
CA ILE A 527 1.65 24.94 35.80
C ILE A 527 1.21 25.42 37.18
N VAL A 528 1.06 26.73 37.32
CA VAL A 528 0.77 27.38 38.60
C VAL A 528 -0.58 28.08 38.58
N ASN A 529 -0.99 28.48 39.77
CA ASN A 529 -2.19 29.28 39.99
C ASN A 529 -2.08 30.62 39.21
N GLU A 530 -3.15 31.03 38.52
CA GLU A 530 -3.31 32.17 37.59
C GLU A 530 -2.78 32.00 36.15
N ASP A 531 -2.24 30.84 35.76
CA ASP A 531 -1.81 30.61 34.37
C ASP A 531 -2.99 30.74 33.39
N ILE A 532 -2.75 31.36 32.24
CA ILE A 532 -3.82 31.67 31.29
C ILE A 532 -4.08 30.49 30.36
N VAL A 533 -5.33 30.07 30.24
CA VAL A 533 -5.76 29.08 29.24
C VAL A 533 -6.26 29.83 28.01
N ILE A 534 -5.55 29.66 26.90
CA ILE A 534 -5.88 30.30 25.62
C ILE A 534 -6.60 29.29 24.74
N GLY A 535 -7.77 29.68 24.25
CA GLY A 535 -8.60 28.89 23.36
C GLY A 535 -8.47 29.45 21.96
N ILE A 536 -7.92 28.67 21.05
CA ILE A 536 -7.81 29.06 19.65
C ILE A 536 -8.98 28.42 18.91
N ALA A 537 -9.75 29.24 18.20
CA ALA A 537 -10.80 28.74 17.34
C ALA A 537 -10.19 27.89 16.23
N SER A 538 -10.76 26.71 15.97
CA SER A 538 -10.34 25.88 14.84
C SER A 538 -10.77 26.55 13.54
N SER A 539 -9.85 26.72 12.59
CA SER A 539 -10.08 27.28 11.26
C SER A 539 -10.88 26.36 10.32
N GLY A 540 -11.28 25.18 10.81
CA GLY A 540 -12.09 24.24 10.07
C GLY A 540 -12.61 23.10 10.94
N LEU A 541 -13.18 22.09 10.29
CA LEU A 541 -13.68 20.91 10.99
C LEU A 541 -12.55 20.16 11.66
N HIS A 542 -12.79 19.79 12.91
CA HIS A 542 -11.90 18.90 13.64
C HIS A 542 -11.90 17.49 13.02
N HIS A 543 -10.80 16.77 13.15
CA HIS A 543 -10.65 15.44 12.53
C HIS A 543 -11.46 14.34 13.25
N GLN A 544 -11.76 14.56 14.54
CA GLN A 544 -12.58 13.69 15.39
C GLN A 544 -13.91 14.35 15.75
N GLY A 545 -14.94 13.53 15.99
CA GLY A 545 -16.19 13.96 16.62
C GLY A 545 -17.38 14.18 15.68
N PHE A 546 -17.25 13.92 14.38
CA PHE A 546 -18.35 14.03 13.42
C PHE A 546 -18.97 12.67 13.11
N ASP A 547 -20.30 12.66 13.03
CA ASP A 547 -21.07 11.56 12.49
C ASP A 547 -21.50 11.83 11.03
N LEU A 548 -21.35 10.83 10.18
CA LEU A 548 -21.14 10.96 8.74
C LEU A 548 -22.38 11.27 7.89
N ARG A 549 -23.58 11.12 8.44
CA ARG A 549 -24.81 11.22 7.64
C ARG A 549 -25.51 12.57 7.73
N GLU A 550 -25.39 13.27 8.86
CA GLU A 550 -26.10 14.54 9.09
C GLU A 550 -25.17 15.78 9.10
N ALA A 551 -23.87 15.57 9.40
CA ALA A 551 -22.93 16.67 9.58
C ALA A 551 -22.58 17.40 8.27
N ALA A 552 -22.44 16.71 7.13
CA ALA A 552 -21.93 17.33 5.91
C ALA A 552 -22.81 18.50 5.41
N GLN A 553 -24.15 18.39 5.48
CA GLN A 553 -25.07 19.46 5.05
C GLN A 553 -25.22 20.59 6.07
N LYS A 554 -25.04 20.32 7.36
CA LYS A 554 -25.12 21.32 8.44
C LYS A 554 -23.83 22.13 8.53
N VAL A 555 -22.70 21.45 8.42
CA VAL A 555 -21.35 22.02 8.39
C VAL A 555 -21.16 23.01 7.23
N LEU A 556 -21.67 22.70 6.04
CA LEU A 556 -21.62 23.61 4.88
C LEU A 556 -22.32 24.95 5.13
N LYS A 557 -23.27 25.04 6.08
CA LYS A 557 -23.96 26.30 6.45
C LYS A 557 -23.22 27.10 7.52
N ASP A 558 -22.45 26.44 8.38
CA ASP A 558 -21.79 27.08 9.53
C ASP A 558 -20.37 27.58 9.20
N VAL A 559 -19.71 27.03 8.18
CA VAL A 559 -18.33 27.38 7.74
C VAL A 559 -18.21 28.77 7.08
N GLN A 560 -19.29 29.56 7.00
CA GLN A 560 -19.30 30.90 6.39
C GLN A 560 -19.14 32.09 7.37
N LYS A 561 -18.71 31.88 8.63
CA LYS A 561 -18.53 33.00 9.59
C LYS A 561 -17.07 33.21 9.99
N HIS A 562 -16.64 34.49 9.90
CA HIS A 562 -15.28 34.97 10.11
C HIS A 562 -14.69 34.68 11.50
N GLU A 563 -13.36 34.60 11.52
CA GLU A 563 -12.49 34.28 12.65
C GLU A 563 -12.21 35.49 13.56
N ASP A 564 -12.28 35.29 14.88
CA ASP A 564 -11.73 36.15 15.94
C ASP A 564 -11.14 35.25 17.06
N THR A 565 -10.13 35.73 17.78
CA THR A 565 -9.46 34.99 18.87
C THR A 565 -10.02 35.40 20.24
N TRP A 566 -10.17 34.45 21.19
CA TRP A 566 -10.82 34.71 22.50
C TRP A 566 -10.08 34.12 23.71
N LEU A 567 -10.14 34.83 24.84
CA LEU A 567 -9.62 34.39 26.14
C LEU A 567 -10.66 33.49 26.84
N ILE A 568 -10.33 32.23 27.11
CA ILE A 568 -11.31 31.23 27.60
C ILE A 568 -11.19 30.89 29.10
N GLY A 569 -10.11 31.25 29.80
CA GLY A 569 -10.04 31.04 31.25
C GLY A 569 -8.66 31.24 31.89
N LYS A 570 -8.60 31.08 33.21
CA LYS A 570 -7.37 31.08 34.02
C LYS A 570 -7.33 29.84 34.91
N VAL A 571 -6.16 29.24 35.07
CA VAL A 571 -5.90 28.07 35.92
C VAL A 571 -5.91 28.53 37.37
N VAL A 572 -6.75 27.95 38.24
CA VAL A 572 -6.74 28.29 39.66
C VAL A 572 -6.53 27.05 40.53
N HIS A 573 -5.47 27.02 41.34
CA HIS A 573 -5.11 25.91 42.21
C HIS A 573 -6.00 25.90 43.46
N ARG A 574 -6.74 24.81 43.69
CA ARG A 574 -7.44 24.51 44.95
C ARG A 574 -7.08 23.11 45.43
N THR A 575 -6.97 22.95 46.75
CA THR A 575 -6.57 21.72 47.43
C THR A 575 -7.54 20.55 47.17
N ALA A 576 -6.97 19.34 47.14
CA ALA A 576 -7.53 18.11 46.57
C ALA A 576 -9.01 17.82 46.90
N GLY A 577 -9.83 17.63 45.86
CA GLY A 577 -11.21 17.13 46.00
C GLY A 577 -12.21 17.53 44.90
N TYR A 578 -11.90 18.46 44.01
CA TYR A 578 -12.79 18.92 42.92
C TYR A 578 -12.02 19.12 41.59
N PRO A 579 -12.69 19.08 40.41
CA PRO A 579 -12.03 19.11 39.11
C PRO A 579 -11.15 20.37 38.91
N GLN A 580 -9.96 20.17 38.34
CA GLN A 580 -8.81 21.09 38.37
C GLN A 580 -8.87 22.34 37.44
N VAL A 581 -10.03 22.71 36.87
CA VAL A 581 -10.13 23.91 36.02
C VAL A 581 -11.51 24.56 36.19
N GLU A 582 -11.55 25.86 36.53
CA GLU A 582 -12.78 26.67 36.57
C GLU A 582 -12.83 27.61 35.35
N ILE A 583 -13.63 27.25 34.34
CA ILE A 583 -13.78 28.05 33.11
C ILE A 583 -14.81 29.17 33.36
N LYS A 584 -14.34 30.40 33.56
CA LYS A 584 -15.22 31.58 33.69
C LYS A 584 -15.45 32.23 32.32
N ASN A 585 -16.69 32.64 32.06
CA ASN A 585 -17.18 33.31 30.83
C ASN A 585 -17.47 32.43 29.60
N LEU A 586 -17.32 31.11 29.68
CA LEU A 586 -17.74 30.20 28.60
C LEU A 586 -19.23 30.40 28.25
N SER A 587 -20.08 30.58 29.26
CA SER A 587 -21.51 30.80 29.11
C SER A 587 -21.86 32.10 28.37
N GLU A 588 -21.15 33.21 28.64
CA GLU A 588 -21.37 34.48 27.94
C GLU A 588 -20.92 34.43 26.47
N VAL A 589 -19.80 33.75 26.19
CA VAL A 589 -19.27 33.54 24.83
C VAL A 589 -20.22 32.65 24.01
N LEU A 590 -20.80 31.64 24.64
CA LEU A 590 -21.79 30.75 24.05
C LEU A 590 -23.15 31.47 23.79
N LEU A 591 -23.56 32.39 24.67
CA LEU A 591 -24.82 33.14 24.55
C LEU A 591 -24.78 34.23 23.46
N LYS A 592 -23.64 34.91 23.26
CA LYS A 592 -23.49 35.96 22.22
C LYS A 592 -23.56 35.43 20.78
N ASN A 593 -23.28 34.14 20.56
CA ASN A 593 -23.24 33.52 19.23
C ASN A 593 -24.59 33.00 18.70
N LYS A 594 -25.72 33.28 19.38
CA LYS A 594 -27.07 32.79 19.00
C LYS A 594 -27.06 31.31 18.59
N TRP A 595 -26.44 30.45 19.39
CA TRP A 595 -26.49 29.01 19.18
C TRP A 595 -27.84 28.47 19.68
N PRO A 596 -28.62 27.71 18.88
CA PRO A 596 -30.01 27.35 19.22
C PRO A 596 -30.19 26.47 20.47
N PHE A 597 -29.12 25.92 21.03
CA PHE A 597 -29.15 24.94 22.12
C PHE A 597 -28.89 25.52 23.53
N LEU A 598 -28.82 26.84 23.69
CA LEU A 598 -28.37 27.48 24.95
C LEU A 598 -29.45 28.28 25.71
N LYS A 599 -30.72 27.88 25.60
CA LYS A 599 -31.79 28.49 26.42
C LYS A 599 -31.98 27.90 27.83
N ASP A 600 -31.33 26.78 28.16
CA ASP A 600 -31.56 26.10 29.46
C ASP A 600 -30.45 26.29 30.52
N VAL A 601 -29.45 27.14 30.28
CA VAL A 601 -28.29 27.27 31.21
C VAL A 601 -28.47 28.36 32.28
N SER A 602 -29.66 28.98 32.39
CA SER A 602 -29.94 29.90 33.53
C SER A 602 -30.45 29.21 34.79
N ASN A 603 -30.51 27.88 34.84
CA ASN A 603 -30.67 27.14 36.09
C ASN A 603 -29.34 26.44 36.43
N ALA A 604 -28.46 27.22 37.05
CA ALA A 604 -27.29 26.72 37.75
C ALA A 604 -27.75 25.73 38.83
N ASP A 605 -27.45 24.44 38.63
CA ASP A 605 -27.16 23.46 39.70
C ASP A 605 -26.82 22.04 39.22
N ASN A 606 -26.58 21.78 37.92
CA ASN A 606 -26.06 20.46 37.49
C ASN A 606 -24.97 20.58 36.40
N PRO A 607 -23.80 19.90 36.56
CA PRO A 607 -22.69 19.97 35.60
C PRO A 607 -22.91 19.07 34.37
N PRO A 608 -22.31 19.37 33.20
CA PRO A 608 -22.51 18.62 31.95
C PRO A 608 -21.67 17.33 31.87
N HIS A 609 -22.28 16.29 31.31
CA HIS A 609 -21.89 14.88 31.40
C HIS A 609 -20.72 14.47 30.49
N THR A 610 -19.63 14.02 31.11
CA THR A 610 -18.80 12.93 30.57
C THR A 610 -19.60 11.64 30.71
N ILE A 611 -19.96 10.92 29.65
CA ILE A 611 -20.48 9.55 29.80
C ILE A 611 -19.30 8.59 29.96
N HIS A 612 -18.57 8.73 31.07
CA HIS A 612 -18.21 7.52 31.79
C HIS A 612 -19.52 7.06 32.43
N ARG A 613 -20.09 5.94 31.96
CA ARG A 613 -21.09 5.26 32.78
C ARG A 613 -20.33 4.86 34.05
N LYS A 614 -20.56 5.60 35.15
CA LYS A 614 -19.99 5.30 36.48
C LYS A 614 -20.33 3.87 36.96
N HIS A 615 -21.27 3.22 36.29
CA HIS A 615 -21.81 1.89 36.59
C HIS A 615 -21.78 1.02 35.32
N LYS A 616 -21.24 -0.20 35.42
CA LYS A 616 -21.35 -1.23 34.37
C LYS A 616 -22.81 -1.68 34.25
N VAL A 617 -23.28 -1.90 33.03
CA VAL A 617 -24.65 -2.39 32.79
C VAL A 617 -24.81 -3.78 33.38
N LYS A 618 -25.81 -3.97 34.25
CA LYS A 618 -26.10 -5.27 34.88
C LYS A 618 -26.80 -6.22 33.92
N ILE A 619 -26.16 -7.36 33.64
CA ILE A 619 -26.67 -8.36 32.70
C ILE A 619 -27.09 -9.64 33.42
N ALA A 620 -28.21 -10.21 32.97
CA ALA A 620 -28.55 -11.61 33.24
C ALA A 620 -28.35 -12.47 31.99
N VAL A 621 -27.72 -13.65 32.17
CA VAL A 621 -27.59 -14.64 31.11
C VAL A 621 -28.56 -15.78 31.35
N LEU A 622 -29.45 -16.04 30.39
CA LEU A 622 -30.40 -17.14 30.44
C LEU A 622 -29.87 -18.31 29.59
N ILE A 623 -29.90 -19.52 30.14
CA ILE A 623 -29.35 -20.74 29.51
C ILE A 623 -30.32 -21.92 29.59
N SER A 624 -30.34 -22.79 28.57
CA SER A 624 -31.18 -24.00 28.57
C SER A 624 -30.42 -25.33 28.54
N GLY A 625 -29.09 -25.35 28.37
CA GLY A 625 -28.43 -26.64 28.40
C GLY A 625 -26.94 -26.78 28.20
N THR A 626 -26.39 -26.21 27.14
CA THR A 626 -24.95 -26.28 26.81
C THR A 626 -24.49 -24.86 26.50
N GLY A 627 -24.72 -23.90 27.41
CA GLY A 627 -24.51 -22.47 27.19
C GLY A 627 -23.09 -22.14 26.74
N THR A 628 -22.84 -22.23 25.45
CA THR A 628 -21.50 -22.25 24.86
C THR A 628 -20.78 -20.91 24.95
N SER A 629 -21.56 -19.84 24.89
CA SER A 629 -21.11 -18.45 24.92
C SER A 629 -21.09 -17.82 26.32
N LEU A 630 -21.54 -18.53 27.38
CA LEU A 630 -21.44 -18.00 28.75
C LEU A 630 -19.98 -17.74 29.14
N SER A 631 -19.06 -18.66 28.84
CA SER A 631 -17.63 -18.49 29.16
C SER A 631 -17.02 -17.25 28.51
N ALA A 632 -17.36 -16.99 27.24
CA ALA A 632 -16.92 -15.81 26.51
C ALA A 632 -17.51 -14.51 27.09
N LEU A 633 -18.81 -14.50 27.44
CA LEU A 633 -19.45 -13.34 28.08
C LEU A 633 -18.85 -13.05 29.47
N LEU A 634 -18.52 -14.09 30.24
CA LEU A 634 -17.88 -13.95 31.56
C LEU A 634 -16.43 -13.45 31.45
N ALA A 635 -15.66 -13.95 30.48
CA ALA A 635 -14.31 -13.48 30.22
C ALA A 635 -14.32 -12.00 29.80
N TYR A 636 -15.23 -11.64 28.91
CA TYR A 636 -15.39 -10.27 28.42
C TYR A 636 -15.81 -9.30 29.52
N ALA A 637 -16.78 -9.66 30.37
CA ALA A 637 -17.25 -8.79 31.45
C ALA A 637 -16.16 -8.46 32.50
N LYS A 638 -15.13 -9.32 32.61
CA LYS A 638 -13.97 -9.12 33.50
C LYS A 638 -12.95 -8.12 32.94
N GLU A 639 -13.00 -7.79 31.66
CA GLU A 639 -12.07 -6.83 31.07
C GLU A 639 -12.30 -5.41 31.63
N PRO A 640 -11.23 -4.63 31.89
CA PRO A 640 -11.34 -3.25 32.38
C PRO A 640 -12.13 -2.32 31.44
N ALA A 641 -12.11 -2.61 30.14
CA ALA A 641 -12.79 -1.82 29.10
C ALA A 641 -14.27 -2.21 28.90
N SER A 642 -14.75 -3.27 29.57
CA SER A 642 -16.13 -3.72 29.41
C SER A 642 -17.13 -2.73 30.02
N CYS A 643 -18.14 -2.36 29.24
CA CYS A 643 -19.24 -1.49 29.69
C CYS A 643 -20.30 -2.27 30.50
N SER A 644 -20.06 -3.56 30.76
CA SER A 644 -21.07 -4.47 31.24
C SER A 644 -20.56 -5.44 32.30
N GLU A 645 -21.44 -5.86 33.19
CA GLU A 645 -21.16 -6.78 34.30
C GLU A 645 -22.22 -7.87 34.34
N VAL A 646 -21.79 -9.13 34.34
CA VAL A 646 -22.70 -10.27 34.48
C VAL A 646 -22.97 -10.50 35.97
N VAL A 647 -24.20 -10.23 36.40
CA VAL A 647 -24.59 -10.29 37.81
C VAL A 647 -25.52 -11.45 38.16
N LEU A 648 -26.07 -12.13 37.15
CA LEU A 648 -27.00 -13.25 37.35
C LEU A 648 -26.97 -14.24 36.19
N VAL A 649 -27.03 -15.53 36.49
CA VAL A 649 -27.28 -16.58 35.49
C VAL A 649 -28.52 -17.38 35.86
N ILE A 650 -29.50 -17.47 34.96
CA ILE A 650 -30.73 -18.23 35.15
C ILE A 650 -30.75 -19.43 34.20
N ALA A 651 -30.91 -20.64 34.75
CA ALA A 651 -31.12 -21.85 33.97
C ALA A 651 -32.55 -22.35 34.09
N ASN A 652 -33.10 -22.91 33.01
CA ASN A 652 -34.44 -23.49 33.00
C ASN A 652 -34.50 -24.98 33.38
N ARG A 653 -33.36 -25.59 33.70
CA ARG A 653 -33.23 -26.99 34.13
C ARG A 653 -32.08 -27.12 35.12
N SER A 654 -32.18 -28.05 36.06
CA SER A 654 -31.09 -28.38 36.98
C SER A 654 -30.02 -29.23 36.27
N GLY A 655 -28.79 -29.25 36.82
CA GLY A 655 -27.70 -30.10 36.31
C GLY A 655 -26.98 -29.58 35.06
N VAL A 656 -27.05 -28.29 34.76
CA VAL A 656 -26.33 -27.64 33.66
C VAL A 656 -24.89 -27.34 34.08
N GLU A 657 -23.90 -27.79 33.31
CA GLU A 657 -22.47 -27.64 33.65
C GLU A 657 -22.05 -26.16 33.73
N GLU A 658 -22.63 -25.31 32.90
CA GLU A 658 -22.37 -23.87 32.86
C GLU A 658 -22.80 -23.14 34.14
N LEU A 659 -23.75 -23.67 34.90
CA LEU A 659 -24.07 -23.12 36.23
C LEU A 659 -22.90 -23.29 37.19
N ARG A 660 -22.18 -24.43 37.10
CA ARG A 660 -20.98 -24.67 37.91
C ARG A 660 -19.90 -23.64 37.55
N ASN A 661 -19.72 -23.33 36.27
CA ASN A 661 -18.75 -22.33 35.81
C ASN A 661 -19.10 -20.92 36.28
N ALA A 662 -20.39 -20.54 36.27
CA ALA A 662 -20.85 -19.26 36.82
C ALA A 662 -20.63 -19.17 38.34
N THR A 663 -20.94 -20.23 39.08
CA THR A 663 -20.71 -20.29 40.53
C THR A 663 -19.22 -20.22 40.87
N LEU A 664 -18.35 -20.91 40.12
CA LEU A 664 -16.89 -20.81 40.27
C LEU A 664 -16.36 -19.39 39.96
N ALA A 665 -17.03 -18.66 39.08
CA ALA A 665 -16.73 -17.27 38.78
C ALA A 665 -17.29 -16.27 39.82
N GLY A 666 -17.97 -16.73 40.87
CA GLY A 666 -18.54 -15.89 41.93
C GLY A 666 -19.87 -15.23 41.56
N ILE A 667 -20.55 -15.69 40.50
CA ILE A 667 -21.78 -15.07 39.99
C ILE A 667 -23.00 -15.81 40.55
N PRO A 668 -23.99 -15.09 41.11
CA PRO A 668 -25.25 -15.68 41.56
C PRO A 668 -25.95 -16.48 40.46
N THR A 669 -26.42 -17.69 40.79
CA THR A 669 -27.13 -18.58 39.87
C THR A 669 -28.53 -18.93 40.41
N ARG A 670 -29.51 -19.04 39.51
CA ARG A 670 -30.88 -19.48 39.84
C ARG A 670 -31.33 -20.56 38.86
N VAL A 671 -32.01 -21.57 39.37
CA VAL A 671 -32.65 -22.60 38.55
C VAL A 671 -34.16 -22.42 38.67
N ILE A 672 -34.81 -22.11 37.56
CA ILE A 672 -36.26 -21.93 37.48
C ILE A 672 -36.76 -22.97 36.48
N ASP A 673 -37.23 -24.12 36.95
CA ASP A 673 -37.71 -25.17 36.05
C ASP A 673 -39.14 -24.91 35.62
N HIS A 674 -39.34 -24.65 34.32
CA HIS A 674 -40.64 -24.49 33.69
C HIS A 674 -41.66 -25.62 33.99
N LYS A 675 -41.21 -26.83 34.32
CA LYS A 675 -42.11 -27.96 34.66
C LYS A 675 -42.88 -27.77 35.96
N LEU A 676 -42.40 -26.87 36.83
CA LEU A 676 -42.97 -26.65 38.15
C LEU A 676 -44.11 -25.62 38.16
N TYR A 677 -44.48 -25.08 37.01
CA TYR A 677 -45.48 -24.02 36.87
C TYR A 677 -46.67 -24.49 36.04
N GLY A 678 -47.88 -24.09 36.45
CA GLY A 678 -49.12 -24.50 35.80
C GLY A 678 -49.40 -23.77 34.48
N SER A 679 -48.72 -22.63 34.25
CA SER A 679 -48.85 -21.85 33.03
C SER A 679 -47.54 -21.16 32.63
N ARG A 680 -47.40 -20.84 31.34
CA ARG A 680 -46.24 -20.07 30.83
C ARG A 680 -46.12 -18.69 31.50
N SER A 681 -47.25 -18.03 31.78
CA SER A 681 -47.26 -16.71 32.42
C SER A 681 -46.74 -16.75 33.86
N GLU A 682 -47.02 -17.82 34.60
CA GLU A 682 -46.55 -18.01 35.97
C GLU A 682 -45.04 -18.29 36.03
N TYR A 683 -44.55 -19.10 35.09
CA TYR A 683 -43.12 -19.36 34.89
C TYR A 683 -42.35 -18.08 34.54
N GLU A 684 -42.83 -17.34 33.54
CA GLU A 684 -42.20 -16.09 33.10
C GLU A 684 -42.28 -14.99 34.17
N GLY A 685 -43.39 -14.91 34.92
CA GLY A 685 -43.52 -14.00 36.05
C GLY A 685 -42.51 -14.27 37.16
N THR A 686 -42.12 -15.54 37.34
CA THR A 686 -41.05 -15.88 38.30
C THR A 686 -39.67 -15.48 37.79
N ILE A 687 -39.37 -15.71 36.50
CA ILE A 687 -38.12 -15.22 35.88
C ILE A 687 -38.02 -13.71 36.04
N ASP A 688 -39.09 -13.01 35.71
CA ASP A 688 -39.19 -11.57 35.75
C ASP A 688 -38.98 -11.01 37.17
N SER A 689 -39.60 -11.62 38.19
CA SER A 689 -39.41 -11.26 39.60
C SER A 689 -37.94 -11.38 40.03
N VAL A 690 -37.24 -12.42 39.56
CA VAL A 690 -35.82 -12.64 39.84
C VAL A 690 -34.94 -11.64 39.07
N LEU A 691 -35.29 -11.27 37.84
CA LEU A 691 -34.56 -10.23 37.10
C LEU A 691 -34.71 -8.86 37.77
N GLU A 692 -35.87 -8.56 38.35
CA GLU A 692 -36.10 -7.33 39.13
C GLU A 692 -35.33 -7.34 40.45
N GLU A 693 -35.30 -8.47 41.17
CA GLU A 693 -34.53 -8.65 42.42
C GLU A 693 -33.05 -8.25 42.23
N PHE A 694 -32.44 -8.62 41.10
CA PHE A 694 -31.03 -8.33 40.80
C PHE A 694 -30.81 -7.00 40.06
N SER A 695 -31.88 -6.22 39.82
CA SER A 695 -31.84 -4.95 39.08
C SER A 695 -31.20 -5.09 37.68
N ILE A 696 -31.63 -6.11 36.92
CA ILE A 696 -31.08 -6.40 35.60
C ILE A 696 -31.49 -5.34 34.58
N GLU A 697 -30.53 -4.89 33.79
CA GLU A 697 -30.72 -3.89 32.73
C GLU A 697 -30.76 -4.53 31.33
N LEU A 698 -30.09 -5.67 31.12
CA LEU A 698 -30.01 -6.36 29.84
C LEU A 698 -30.02 -7.88 30.01
N ILE A 699 -30.68 -8.59 29.09
CA ILE A 699 -30.80 -10.05 29.09
C ILE A 699 -30.08 -10.64 27.87
N CYS A 700 -29.18 -11.60 28.10
CA CYS A 700 -28.53 -12.37 27.04
C CYS A 700 -29.06 -13.79 27.00
N LEU A 701 -29.67 -14.19 25.88
CA LEU A 701 -30.13 -15.56 25.64
C LEU A 701 -28.98 -16.39 25.02
N SER A 702 -28.17 -17.02 25.86
CA SER A 702 -27.09 -17.91 25.40
C SER A 702 -27.61 -19.35 25.35
N GLY A 703 -28.05 -19.78 24.17
CA GLY A 703 -28.63 -21.11 23.98
C GLY A 703 -29.90 -21.35 24.82
N PHE A 704 -30.70 -20.30 25.05
CA PHE A 704 -31.98 -20.41 25.75
C PHE A 704 -33.10 -20.79 24.80
N ILE A 705 -33.39 -22.09 24.70
CA ILE A 705 -34.29 -22.66 23.68
C ILE A 705 -35.72 -22.73 24.23
N ARG A 706 -36.33 -21.55 24.44
CA ARG A 706 -37.74 -21.43 24.86
C ARG A 706 -38.42 -20.28 24.14
N ILE A 707 -39.67 -20.51 23.77
CA ILE A 707 -40.55 -19.48 23.24
C ILE A 707 -41.06 -18.66 24.42
N LEU A 708 -40.68 -17.38 24.46
CA LEU A 708 -41.16 -16.39 25.43
C LEU A 708 -42.51 -15.83 24.98
N SER A 709 -43.41 -15.54 25.92
CA SER A 709 -44.69 -14.92 25.60
C SER A 709 -44.53 -13.48 25.11
N SER A 710 -45.51 -13.02 24.34
CA SER A 710 -45.58 -11.63 23.86
C SER A 710 -45.62 -10.61 25.01
N ASN A 711 -46.14 -10.98 26.18
CA ASN A 711 -46.16 -10.11 27.36
C ASN A 711 -44.74 -9.92 27.93
N PHE A 712 -43.95 -11.00 27.99
CA PHE A 712 -42.57 -10.95 28.45
C PHE A 712 -41.68 -10.17 27.49
N LEU A 713 -41.81 -10.43 26.18
CA LEU A 713 -41.04 -9.72 25.14
C LEU A 713 -41.36 -8.22 25.11
N ARG A 714 -42.61 -7.81 25.34
CA ARG A 714 -42.99 -6.40 25.46
C ARG A 714 -42.37 -5.73 26.69
N LYS A 715 -42.33 -6.42 27.82
CA LYS A 715 -41.72 -5.88 29.05
C LYS A 715 -40.22 -5.64 28.89
N TRP A 716 -39.52 -6.55 28.23
CA TRP A 716 -38.07 -6.50 28.02
C TRP A 716 -37.67 -6.01 26.63
N TYR A 717 -38.57 -5.32 25.93
CA TYR A 717 -38.34 -4.83 24.58
C TYR A 717 -37.09 -3.94 24.49
N GLY A 718 -36.23 -4.21 23.51
CA GLY A 718 -34.96 -3.50 23.33
C GLY A 718 -33.89 -3.79 24.39
N LYS A 719 -34.16 -4.73 25.32
CA LYS A 719 -33.25 -5.15 26.40
C LYS A 719 -32.87 -6.63 26.34
N MET A 720 -33.20 -7.33 25.25
CA MET A 720 -32.93 -8.76 25.09
C MET A 720 -32.11 -9.02 23.85
N LEU A 721 -31.00 -9.75 24.01
CA LEU A 721 -30.10 -10.16 22.93
C LEU A 721 -30.13 -11.67 22.76
N GLY A 722 -30.16 -12.13 21.51
CA GLY A 722 -30.13 -13.54 21.16
C GLY A 722 -29.22 -13.82 19.96
N THR A 723 -28.86 -15.08 19.80
CA THR A 723 -28.03 -15.58 18.70
C THR A 723 -28.79 -16.57 17.83
N TYR A 724 -28.45 -16.64 16.55
CA TYR A 724 -28.83 -17.76 15.67
C TYR A 724 -27.67 -18.15 14.74
N PRO A 725 -27.52 -19.44 14.40
CA PRO A 725 -26.38 -20.00 13.65
C PRO A 725 -26.54 -19.84 12.14
N SER A 726 -26.80 -18.63 11.67
CA SER A 726 -26.89 -18.34 10.25
C SER A 726 -26.54 -16.88 10.01
N VAL A 727 -25.94 -16.59 8.85
CA VAL A 727 -25.77 -15.22 8.34
C VAL A 727 -26.99 -14.72 7.55
N SER A 728 -27.94 -15.61 7.26
CA SER A 728 -29.21 -15.23 6.61
C SER A 728 -30.36 -15.18 7.63
N PRO A 729 -31.06 -14.04 7.77
CA PRO A 729 -32.20 -13.89 8.70
C PRO A 729 -33.44 -14.71 8.30
N LEU A 730 -33.51 -15.17 7.05
CA LEU A 730 -34.64 -15.92 6.49
C LEU A 730 -34.57 -17.42 6.78
N ARG A 731 -33.45 -17.93 7.32
CA ARG A 731 -33.26 -19.35 7.63
C ARG A 731 -33.14 -19.57 9.14
N ARG A 732 -34.28 -19.53 9.85
CA ARG A 732 -34.32 -19.85 11.29
C ARG A 732 -34.20 -21.37 11.47
N ASN A 733 -33.25 -21.84 12.28
CA ASN A 733 -32.95 -23.24 12.68
C ASN A 733 -32.05 -24.08 11.74
N ILE A 734 -30.81 -23.64 11.53
CA ILE A 734 -29.82 -24.41 10.74
C ILE A 734 -28.95 -25.37 11.58
N TYR A 735 -28.94 -25.33 12.92
CA TYR A 735 -28.10 -26.25 13.71
C TYR A 735 -28.27 -27.74 13.31
N ASN A 736 -29.47 -28.14 12.88
CA ASN A 736 -29.77 -29.51 12.44
C ASN A 736 -29.96 -29.67 10.92
N GLN A 737 -29.75 -28.61 10.12
CA GLN A 737 -30.01 -28.59 8.67
C GLN A 737 -28.82 -28.11 7.82
N ALA A 738 -27.74 -27.60 8.43
CA ALA A 738 -26.50 -27.35 7.71
C ALA A 738 -25.91 -28.68 7.24
N HIS A 739 -25.89 -28.85 5.92
CA HIS A 739 -25.25 -30.00 5.28
C HIS A 739 -24.00 -29.55 4.54
N PRO A 740 -22.83 -30.18 4.80
CA PRO A 740 -21.57 -29.89 4.09
C PRO A 740 -21.68 -29.96 2.56
N SER A 741 -22.67 -30.70 2.06
CA SER A 741 -22.93 -30.90 0.64
C SER A 741 -23.69 -29.76 -0.05
N THR A 742 -24.37 -28.87 0.69
CA THR A 742 -25.29 -27.87 0.09
C THR A 742 -24.93 -26.42 0.40
N ASP A 743 -24.41 -26.12 1.59
CA ASP A 743 -24.08 -24.76 1.98
C ASP A 743 -22.56 -24.55 1.96
N LYS A 744 -22.10 -23.56 1.20
CA LYS A 744 -20.67 -23.17 1.15
C LYS A 744 -20.30 -22.21 2.30
N ILE A 745 -21.29 -21.53 2.88
CA ILE A 745 -21.12 -20.51 3.92
C ILE A 745 -22.24 -20.65 4.95
N VAL A 746 -21.88 -20.74 6.23
CA VAL A 746 -22.76 -20.62 7.41
C VAL A 746 -22.27 -19.45 8.28
N GLY A 747 -22.72 -19.33 9.53
CA GLY A 747 -22.15 -18.34 10.46
C GLY A 747 -22.99 -18.08 11.70
N CYS A 748 -22.74 -17.00 12.41
CA CYS A 748 -23.47 -16.59 13.61
C CYS A 748 -23.98 -15.16 13.49
N THR A 749 -25.21 -14.90 13.92
CA THR A 749 -25.81 -13.57 13.98
C THR A 749 -26.31 -13.26 15.38
N VAL A 750 -25.94 -12.09 15.90
CA VAL A 750 -26.46 -11.51 17.14
C VAL A 750 -27.50 -10.44 16.82
N HIS A 751 -28.63 -10.45 17.50
CA HIS A 751 -29.76 -9.56 17.23
C HIS A 751 -30.56 -9.24 18.50
N PHE A 752 -31.39 -8.20 18.43
CA PHE A 752 -32.42 -7.98 19.45
C PHE A 752 -33.57 -8.98 19.29
N VAL A 753 -34.01 -9.55 20.40
CA VAL A 753 -35.11 -10.53 20.41
C VAL A 753 -36.44 -9.79 20.25
N LEU A 754 -37.16 -10.11 19.18
CA LEU A 754 -38.47 -9.57 18.82
C LEU A 754 -39.50 -10.70 18.69
N GLU A 755 -40.80 -10.36 18.79
CA GLU A 755 -41.90 -11.31 18.57
C GLU A 755 -41.87 -11.89 17.15
N GLU A 756 -41.52 -11.05 16.16
CA GLU A 756 -41.18 -11.46 14.80
C GLU A 756 -39.73 -11.06 14.50
N THR A 757 -38.83 -12.02 14.24
CA THR A 757 -37.43 -11.72 13.90
C THR A 757 -37.36 -10.94 12.60
N SER A 758 -36.79 -9.74 12.69
CA SER A 758 -36.54 -8.83 11.59
C SER A 758 -35.04 -8.79 11.26
N PRO A 759 -34.65 -8.75 9.97
CA PRO A 759 -33.29 -8.41 9.56
C PRO A 759 -32.83 -7.06 10.12
N GLU A 760 -33.78 -6.14 10.36
CA GLU A 760 -33.51 -4.78 10.85
C GLU A 760 -33.19 -4.73 12.37
N ALA A 761 -33.21 -5.89 13.04
CA ALA A 761 -32.85 -6.05 14.46
C ALA A 761 -31.43 -6.66 14.65
N ILE A 762 -30.68 -6.90 13.57
CA ILE A 762 -29.35 -7.52 13.58
C ILE A 762 -28.28 -6.52 14.08
N ILE A 763 -27.45 -6.94 15.03
CA ILE A 763 -26.40 -6.10 15.63
C ILE A 763 -25.02 -6.44 15.03
N VAL A 764 -24.63 -7.72 15.02
CA VAL A 764 -23.34 -8.20 14.51
C VAL A 764 -23.51 -9.57 13.84
N GLN A 765 -22.77 -9.85 12.76
CA GLN A 765 -22.74 -11.16 12.08
C GLN A 765 -21.30 -11.58 11.77
N GLU A 766 -21.02 -12.89 11.84
CA GLU A 766 -19.73 -13.48 11.43
C GLU A 766 -19.96 -14.71 10.53
N PRO A 767 -19.45 -14.72 9.28
CA PRO A 767 -19.55 -15.86 8.37
C PRO A 767 -18.49 -16.93 8.66
N VAL A 768 -18.84 -18.20 8.42
CA VAL A 768 -17.99 -19.38 8.60
C VAL A 768 -18.03 -20.23 7.32
N CYS A 769 -16.85 -20.50 6.74
CA CYS A 769 -16.73 -21.30 5.52
C CYS A 769 -16.88 -22.81 5.80
N VAL A 770 -17.65 -23.50 4.96
CA VAL A 770 -17.85 -24.96 5.04
C VAL A 770 -16.90 -25.65 4.06
N LYS A 771 -16.05 -26.56 4.54
CA LYS A 771 -15.12 -27.35 3.73
C LYS A 771 -15.73 -28.71 3.36
N ALA A 772 -15.24 -29.34 2.29
CA ALA A 772 -15.76 -30.63 1.82
C ALA A 772 -15.55 -31.77 2.84
N GLU A 773 -14.50 -31.66 3.64
CA GLU A 773 -14.14 -32.57 4.73
C GLU A 773 -14.82 -32.25 6.08
N ASP A 774 -15.59 -31.16 6.17
CA ASP A 774 -16.27 -30.81 7.41
C ASP A 774 -17.39 -31.81 7.74
N THR A 775 -17.38 -32.31 8.96
CA THR A 775 -18.50 -33.09 9.52
C THR A 775 -19.48 -32.16 10.23
N GLN A 776 -20.68 -32.66 10.57
CA GLN A 776 -21.63 -31.86 11.36
C GLN A 776 -21.03 -31.39 12.70
N GLU A 777 -20.17 -32.21 13.33
CA GLU A 777 -19.50 -31.87 14.60
C GLU A 777 -18.43 -30.78 14.44
N THR A 778 -17.62 -30.83 13.37
CA THR A 778 -16.60 -29.79 13.12
C THR A 778 -17.26 -28.47 12.74
N LEU A 779 -18.35 -28.51 11.99
CA LEU A 779 -19.10 -27.31 11.63
C LEU A 779 -19.78 -26.68 12.84
N TYR A 780 -20.38 -27.48 13.72
CA TYR A 780 -20.95 -27.02 14.98
C TYR A 780 -19.90 -26.31 15.85
N THR A 781 -18.68 -26.86 15.89
CA THR A 781 -17.55 -26.26 16.64
C THR A 781 -17.13 -24.91 16.05
N LYS A 782 -17.03 -24.79 14.73
CA LYS A 782 -16.68 -23.51 14.07
C LYS A 782 -17.75 -22.43 14.24
N ILE A 783 -19.03 -22.77 14.15
CA ILE A 783 -20.14 -21.82 14.40
C ILE A 783 -20.10 -21.35 15.86
N LYS A 784 -19.80 -22.25 16.78
CA LYS A 784 -19.65 -21.95 18.21
C LYS A 784 -18.48 -21.03 18.51
N GLU A 785 -17.35 -21.18 17.81
CA GLU A 785 -16.21 -20.25 17.90
C GLU A 785 -16.60 -18.84 17.43
N ALA A 786 -17.29 -18.74 16.29
CA ALA A 786 -17.82 -17.46 15.80
C ALA A 786 -18.81 -16.84 16.80
N GLU A 787 -19.72 -17.62 17.38
CA GLU A 787 -20.65 -17.14 18.42
C GLU A 787 -19.92 -16.56 19.63
N ASN A 788 -18.85 -17.21 20.09
CA ASN A 788 -18.05 -16.75 21.22
C ASN A 788 -17.33 -15.42 20.94
N HIS A 789 -17.09 -15.09 19.67
CA HIS A 789 -16.47 -13.83 19.26
C HIS A 789 -17.50 -12.71 19.11
N VAL A 790 -18.60 -12.93 18.36
CA VAL A 790 -19.55 -11.85 18.06
C VAL A 790 -20.50 -11.50 19.19
N PHE A 791 -20.85 -12.44 20.07
CA PHE A 791 -21.84 -12.19 21.12
C PHE A 791 -21.34 -11.18 22.18
N PRO A 792 -20.11 -11.28 22.71
CA PRO A 792 -19.56 -10.25 23.59
C PRO A 792 -19.41 -8.88 22.92
N MET A 793 -19.06 -8.85 21.64
CA MET A 793 -18.95 -7.61 20.86
C MET A 793 -20.30 -6.88 20.75
N ALA A 794 -21.35 -7.60 20.37
CA ALA A 794 -22.70 -7.05 20.32
C ALA A 794 -23.20 -6.57 21.68
N LEU A 795 -22.89 -7.33 22.74
CA LEU A 795 -23.20 -6.95 24.12
C LEU A 795 -22.55 -5.61 24.50
N GLN A 796 -21.29 -5.40 24.16
CA GLN A 796 -20.60 -4.14 24.41
C GLN A 796 -21.27 -2.96 23.69
N LEU A 797 -21.63 -3.14 22.42
CA LEU A 797 -22.27 -2.09 21.62
C LEU A 797 -23.62 -1.66 22.21
N VAL A 798 -24.38 -2.61 22.75
CA VAL A 798 -25.66 -2.31 23.40
C VAL A 798 -25.47 -1.75 24.82
N ALA A 799 -24.57 -2.33 25.62
CA ALA A 799 -24.30 -1.89 26.99
C ALA A 799 -23.68 -0.48 27.06
N SER A 800 -22.85 -0.13 26.08
CA SER A 800 -22.30 1.23 25.93
C SER A 800 -23.35 2.27 25.53
N GLY A 801 -24.53 1.84 25.08
CA GLY A 801 -25.60 2.72 24.59
C GLY A 801 -25.53 3.02 23.09
N MET A 802 -24.45 2.61 22.40
CA MET A 802 -24.23 2.88 20.98
C MET A 802 -25.30 2.28 20.08
N VAL A 803 -25.86 1.14 20.47
CA VAL A 803 -26.95 0.46 19.75
C VAL A 803 -28.14 0.28 20.69
N GLN A 804 -29.32 0.74 20.26
CA GLN A 804 -30.58 0.53 20.95
C GLN A 804 -31.64 0.07 19.94
N LEU A 805 -32.74 -0.48 20.41
CA LEU A 805 -33.88 -0.85 19.57
C LEU A 805 -34.96 0.22 19.69
N ARG A 806 -35.36 0.83 18.56
CA ARG A 806 -36.52 1.76 18.51
C ARG A 806 -37.81 0.97 18.62
N GLY A 807 -38.89 1.65 19.03
CA GLY A 807 -40.24 1.05 19.14
C GLY A 807 -40.86 0.58 17.83
N ASP A 808 -40.24 0.85 16.68
CA ASP A 808 -40.65 0.37 15.35
C ASP A 808 -39.98 -0.97 14.96
N GLY A 809 -39.20 -1.58 15.86
CA GLY A 809 -38.49 -2.84 15.61
C GLY A 809 -37.15 -2.70 14.91
N LYS A 810 -36.68 -1.47 14.67
CA LYS A 810 -35.41 -1.19 14.00
C LYS A 810 -34.32 -0.86 15.00
N ILE A 811 -33.11 -1.36 14.73
CA ILE A 811 -31.94 -0.89 15.47
C ILE A 811 -31.71 0.58 15.19
N TYR A 812 -31.24 1.23 16.22
CA TYR A 812 -31.07 2.65 16.29
C TYR A 812 -29.71 2.88 16.93
N TRP A 813 -28.83 3.42 16.11
CA TRP A 813 -27.51 3.80 16.58
C TRP A 813 -27.64 5.20 17.17
N GLU A 814 -27.07 5.45 18.36
CA GLU A 814 -27.26 6.67 19.18
C GLU A 814 -27.02 8.01 18.45
N ARG A 815 -26.43 7.91 17.26
CA ARG A 815 -26.28 8.94 16.25
C ARG A 815 -27.59 9.48 15.63
N GLU A 816 -28.66 8.69 15.52
CA GLU A 816 -29.89 9.10 14.79
C GLU A 816 -30.97 9.83 15.67
N ARG A 817 -30.73 10.17 16.96
CA ARG A 817 -31.76 10.63 17.96
C ARG A 817 -31.97 12.13 17.80
N GLN A 818 -30.92 12.78 17.31
CA GLN A 818 -30.84 14.22 17.13
C GLN A 818 -31.66 14.67 15.92
N GLU A 819 -31.89 13.79 14.93
CA GLU A 819 -32.72 14.04 13.73
C GLU A 819 -34.21 14.17 14.04
N LEU A 820 -34.79 13.27 14.83
CA LEU A 820 -36.26 13.24 15.07
C LEU A 820 -36.76 14.37 15.99
N ILE A 821 -35.94 14.82 16.93
CA ILE A 821 -36.29 15.93 17.83
C ILE A 821 -36.35 17.25 17.04
N CYS A 822 -35.53 17.39 15.98
CA CYS A 822 -35.54 18.56 15.11
C CYS A 822 -36.75 18.63 14.17
N GLN A 823 -37.40 17.51 13.83
CA GLN A 823 -38.60 17.50 13.00
C GLN A 823 -39.87 17.89 13.76
N LYS A 824 -40.00 17.50 15.03
CA LYS A 824 -41.19 17.82 15.85
C LYS A 824 -41.31 19.32 16.17
N ALA A 825 -40.18 20.01 16.32
CA ALA A 825 -40.14 21.46 16.55
C ALA A 825 -40.57 22.31 15.32
N ARG A 826 -40.77 21.70 14.14
CA ARG A 826 -41.24 22.39 12.93
C ARG A 826 -42.77 22.35 12.73
N GLN A 827 -43.49 21.52 13.49
CA GLN A 827 -44.95 21.41 13.36
C GLN A 827 -45.73 22.29 14.35
N ASP A 828 -45.09 22.76 15.43
CA ASP A 828 -45.69 23.66 16.43
C ASP A 828 -45.34 25.16 16.20
N CYS A 829 -44.83 25.53 15.02
CA CYS A 829 -44.63 26.92 14.58
C CYS A 829 -45.52 27.28 13.39
#